data_AF-A0A815UT21-F1
#
_entry.id   AF-A0A815UT21-F1
#
_cell.length_a   1.000
_cell.length_b   1.000
_cell.length_c   1.000
_cell.angle_alpha   90.00
_cell.angle_beta   90.00
_cell.angle_gamma   90.00
#
_symmetry.space_group_name_H-M   'P 1'
#
loop_
_entity.id
_entity.type
_entity.pdbx_description
1 polymer ?
#
loop_
_entity_poly.entity_id
_entity_poly.type
_entity_poly.pdbx_seq_one_letter_code
_entity_poly.pdbx_strand_id
1 'polypeptide(L)'
;MGCTTTKVAQSHQAKEQQNYNDDDIDNIKDDSVFSPKNMAADDNIIASIAEKSDHVNIQVADSQAFNDSFVQQRQQAINNRSYQSTVQSWQPKSLQQLTELIKAVSKGKSLVDQHWIIFYWIACNIDYDTESYFSKDYKDQTAEGVFRFKKGVCAGYANLYKYLCDQLGVPCEIISGYAKGYGFENRKDAPTETDHAWNAVEIDHHWYLMESTWGAGHLNDKKQYERELTSYYFLPRPNEMIYHHLPEDVKWQLLKSPINMEQYLQMPKLRPLYFDLKLELVSPRNQGVISLLPGKSYAMVLLRASRNIQLIADLKLNNEKIDGGHHIMFDVSKQLYRCYFAPKKVGQHKIIIYGKKDASDEITYGGVLELTLAVKQLPKTAVSFPQTWDYFFDLGLQVISPQNTHVITLSNEISTTQILIRTPENVELLGSLENEAKQAITGGHQIYYDRRKRTWRCNFAPDRNGFFEATIFAKKMSDAGSHHAAVAFKIEATQIPLPPISYPYTWQSFYDFGLKIKAPAHRSDATWAENASYTEVLIKAPDDVRLSGSIQYNHVTVENGSLAQFDIEKKLWQILFAPERTGKHEIIVFASKTNEEGSSSVVRFNLDVTKLRRPMKFPVIYSAFQTAKCQLVTPIDGVLKKGAVVPIECVIPGAIDVNVTVDSKWIGSEGYKDPILQRKITVGSKEVGIYAKYGGTSSYNGLVKYNVE
;
A
#
# COMPACT_ATOMS: atom_id res chain seq x y z
N MET A 1 -24.99 -59.00 -42.29
CA MET A 1 -25.58 -57.79 -42.91
C MET A 1 -26.20 -56.95 -41.81
N GLY A 2 -25.98 -55.64 -41.81
CA GLY A 2 -26.60 -54.71 -40.87
C GLY A 2 -25.58 -53.88 -40.08
N CYS A 3 -24.92 -52.95 -40.78
CA CYS A 3 -24.15 -51.86 -40.19
C CYS A 3 -25.11 -50.68 -39.97
N THR A 4 -25.29 -50.23 -38.74
CA THR A 4 -26.02 -48.99 -38.41
C THR A 4 -25.08 -48.00 -37.76
N THR A 5 -24.78 -46.95 -38.52
CA THR A 5 -23.98 -45.79 -38.16
C THR A 5 -24.82 -44.78 -37.38
N THR A 6 -24.40 -44.48 -36.16
CA THR A 6 -24.99 -43.44 -35.31
C THR A 6 -24.45 -42.06 -35.72
N LYS A 7 -25.33 -41.19 -36.22
CA LYS A 7 -25.06 -39.75 -36.40
C LYS A 7 -25.03 -39.07 -35.03
N VAL A 8 -23.92 -38.43 -34.69
CA VAL A 8 -23.85 -37.42 -33.62
C VAL A 8 -23.59 -36.08 -34.28
N ALA A 9 -24.56 -35.18 -34.18
CA ALA A 9 -24.44 -33.79 -34.59
C ALA A 9 -23.61 -33.03 -33.54
N GLN A 10 -22.44 -32.53 -33.95
CA GLN A 10 -21.68 -31.55 -33.17
C GLN A 10 -22.24 -30.16 -33.44
N SER A 11 -22.99 -29.62 -32.49
CA SER A 11 -23.26 -28.18 -32.40
C SER A 11 -22.13 -27.52 -31.62
N HIS A 12 -21.12 -27.00 -32.31
CA HIS A 12 -20.18 -26.05 -31.73
C HIS A 12 -20.83 -24.66 -31.71
N GLN A 13 -21.45 -24.30 -30.59
CA GLN A 13 -21.63 -22.89 -30.22
C GLN A 13 -20.40 -22.46 -29.42
N ALA A 14 -19.58 -21.60 -30.03
CA ALA A 14 -18.60 -20.80 -29.32
C ALA A 14 -19.36 -19.91 -28.32
N LYS A 15 -19.26 -20.22 -27.03
CA LYS A 15 -19.71 -19.32 -25.97
C LYS A 15 -18.59 -18.34 -25.65
N GLU A 16 -18.89 -17.08 -25.90
CA GLU A 16 -18.10 -15.90 -25.57
C GLU A 16 -17.63 -15.99 -24.11
N GLN A 17 -16.31 -15.98 -23.93
CA GLN A 17 -15.69 -15.59 -22.66
C GLN A 17 -16.23 -14.20 -22.31
N GLN A 18 -16.64 -13.98 -21.06
CA GLN A 18 -16.98 -12.65 -20.56
C GLN A 18 -15.76 -11.73 -20.72
N ASN A 19 -15.66 -11.07 -21.87
CA ASN A 19 -14.97 -9.81 -22.00
C ASN A 19 -15.68 -8.89 -20.99
N TYR A 20 -14.95 -8.38 -20.01
CA TYR A 20 -15.29 -7.08 -19.47
C TYR A 20 -15.32 -6.13 -20.67
N ASN A 21 -16.51 -5.76 -21.13
CA ASN A 21 -16.67 -4.78 -22.19
C ASN A 21 -16.01 -3.48 -21.71
N ASP A 22 -15.13 -2.91 -22.54
CA ASP A 22 -14.50 -1.60 -22.28
C ASP A 22 -15.53 -0.47 -22.00
N ASP A 23 -16.80 -0.70 -22.39
CA ASP A 23 -17.91 0.22 -22.24
C ASP A 23 -18.61 0.17 -20.86
N ASP A 24 -18.34 -0.83 -20.00
CA ASP A 24 -19.06 -0.98 -18.71
C ASP A 24 -18.48 -0.14 -17.55
N ILE A 25 -17.32 0.52 -17.73
CA ILE A 25 -16.70 1.32 -16.67
C ILE A 25 -17.46 2.63 -16.39
N ASP A 26 -18.12 3.22 -17.40
CA ASP A 26 -18.93 4.45 -17.20
C ASP A 26 -20.23 4.17 -16.42
N ASN A 27 -20.61 2.89 -16.29
CA ASN A 27 -21.78 2.44 -15.54
C ASN A 27 -21.44 1.82 -14.18
N ILE A 28 -20.16 1.83 -13.76
CA ILE A 28 -19.81 1.48 -12.37
C ILE A 28 -20.38 2.57 -11.48
N LYS A 29 -21.54 2.30 -10.88
CA LYS A 29 -22.13 3.13 -9.83
C LYS A 29 -21.06 3.33 -8.75
N ASP A 30 -20.82 4.58 -8.37
CA ASP A 30 -19.92 4.95 -7.27
C ASP A 30 -20.53 4.52 -5.92
N ASP A 31 -20.56 3.20 -5.70
CA ASP A 31 -21.08 2.54 -4.51
C ASP A 31 -19.94 2.30 -3.48
N SER A 32 -18.83 3.02 -3.63
CA SER A 32 -17.69 3.00 -2.70
C SER A 32 -18.13 3.31 -1.29
N VAL A 33 -17.68 2.52 -0.31
CA VAL A 33 -17.79 2.92 1.11
C VAL A 33 -17.17 4.31 1.33
N PHE A 34 -16.19 4.70 0.53
CA PHE A 34 -15.48 5.97 0.61
C PHE A 34 -16.00 7.04 -0.35
N SER A 35 -17.15 6.83 -1.01
CA SER A 35 -17.71 7.85 -1.89
C SER A 35 -18.17 9.07 -1.07
N PRO A 36 -18.07 10.31 -1.59
CA PRO A 36 -18.54 11.49 -0.88
C PRO A 36 -19.98 11.38 -0.38
N LYS A 37 -20.83 10.70 -1.17
CA LYS A 37 -22.23 10.41 -0.81
C LYS A 37 -22.34 9.50 0.42
N ASN A 38 -21.58 8.40 0.45
CA ASN A 38 -21.60 7.46 1.57
C ASN A 38 -20.95 8.05 2.83
N MET A 39 -19.87 8.82 2.68
CA MET A 39 -19.25 9.56 3.77
C MET A 39 -20.22 10.58 4.40
N ALA A 40 -20.96 11.33 3.58
CA ALA A 40 -21.96 12.28 4.07
C ALA A 40 -23.12 11.57 4.79
N ALA A 41 -23.55 10.41 4.30
CA ALA A 41 -24.56 9.59 4.97
C ALA A 41 -24.06 9.09 6.34
N ASP A 42 -22.80 8.66 6.41
CA ASP A 42 -22.19 8.21 7.68
C ASP A 42 -22.05 9.36 8.68
N ASP A 43 -21.67 10.56 8.22
CA ASP A 43 -21.58 11.75 9.06
C ASP A 43 -22.93 12.09 9.72
N ASN A 44 -24.03 11.99 8.96
CA ASN A 44 -25.38 12.17 9.49
C ASN A 44 -25.75 11.11 10.53
N ILE A 45 -25.38 9.84 10.30
CA ILE A 45 -25.61 8.76 11.26
C ILE A 45 -24.83 9.04 12.56
N ILE A 46 -23.54 9.39 12.46
CA ILE A 46 -22.71 9.71 13.63
C ILE A 46 -23.29 10.89 14.40
N ALA A 47 -23.67 11.97 13.71
CA ALA A 47 -24.27 13.14 14.36
C ALA A 47 -25.52 12.76 15.16
N SER A 48 -26.39 11.92 14.59
CA SER A 48 -27.60 11.43 15.27
C SER A 48 -27.34 10.52 16.48
N ILE A 49 -26.20 9.80 16.49
CA ILE A 49 -25.78 8.98 17.63
C ILE A 49 -25.17 9.87 18.71
N ALA A 50 -24.34 10.84 18.32
CA ALA A 50 -23.67 11.76 19.23
C ALA A 50 -24.67 12.63 20.02
N GLU A 51 -25.75 13.11 19.39
CA GLU A 51 -26.80 13.88 20.07
C GLU A 51 -27.54 13.10 21.16
N LYS A 52 -27.53 11.76 21.10
CA LYS A 52 -28.19 10.89 22.09
C LYS A 52 -27.29 10.49 23.27
N SER A 53 -25.98 10.68 23.14
CA SER A 53 -25.01 10.38 24.20
C SER A 53 -24.76 11.65 25.02
N ASP A 54 -25.23 11.69 26.27
CA ASP A 54 -24.96 12.79 27.19
C ASP A 54 -23.46 13.08 27.25
N HIS A 55 -23.06 14.26 26.76
CA HIS A 55 -21.67 14.65 26.63
C HIS A 55 -21.11 15.04 28.00
N VAL A 56 -20.18 14.24 28.54
CA VAL A 56 -19.43 14.62 29.73
C VAL A 56 -18.25 15.50 29.33
N ASN A 57 -18.38 16.83 29.45
CA ASN A 57 -17.24 17.74 29.34
C ASN A 57 -16.42 17.68 30.63
N ILE A 58 -15.23 17.07 30.59
CA ILE A 58 -14.37 16.88 31.76
C ILE A 58 -13.53 18.15 31.98
N GLN A 59 -13.87 18.90 33.03
CA GLN A 59 -13.17 20.13 33.41
C GLN A 59 -12.42 19.93 34.74
N VAL A 60 -11.21 20.49 34.82
CA VAL A 60 -10.45 20.57 36.08
C VAL A 60 -11.18 21.46 37.09
N ALA A 61 -11.12 21.10 38.38
CA ALA A 61 -11.73 21.88 39.46
C ALA A 61 -11.04 23.23 39.64
N ASP A 62 -9.71 23.24 39.54
CA ASP A 62 -8.87 24.42 39.64
C ASP A 62 -8.22 24.71 38.30
N SER A 63 -8.76 25.68 37.57
CA SER A 63 -8.22 26.09 36.27
C SER A 63 -6.93 26.90 36.38
N GLN A 64 -6.62 27.47 37.56
CA GLN A 64 -5.42 28.30 37.75
C GLN A 64 -4.18 27.45 38.01
N ALA A 65 -4.34 26.25 38.57
CA ALA A 65 -3.26 25.29 38.79
C ALA A 65 -2.43 24.99 37.51
N PHE A 66 -3.06 24.96 36.33
CA PHE A 66 -2.38 24.63 35.07
C PHE A 66 -2.22 25.84 34.14
N ASN A 67 -1.96 27.02 34.71
CA ASN A 67 -1.65 28.23 33.94
C ASN A 67 -0.35 28.10 33.14
N ASP A 68 -0.13 29.02 32.19
CA ASP A 68 1.03 28.96 31.28
C ASP A 68 2.38 28.99 32.00
N SER A 69 2.48 29.72 33.12
CA SER A 69 3.70 29.80 33.93
C SER A 69 4.04 28.44 34.54
N PHE A 70 3.07 27.77 35.17
CA PHE A 70 3.26 26.44 35.73
C PHE A 70 3.60 25.41 34.66
N VAL A 71 2.89 25.42 33.53
CA VAL A 71 3.15 24.49 32.42
C VAL A 71 4.58 24.66 31.87
N GLN A 72 5.04 25.91 31.71
CA GLN A 72 6.41 26.19 31.29
C GLN A 72 7.43 25.71 32.32
N GLN A 73 7.20 25.98 33.60
CA GLN A 73 8.07 25.57 34.70
C GLN A 73 8.19 24.04 34.80
N ARG A 74 7.06 23.33 34.71
CA ARG A 74 7.01 21.86 34.64
C ARG A 74 7.87 21.34 33.49
N GLN A 75 7.73 21.93 32.29
CA GLN A 75 8.50 21.51 31.13
C GLN A 75 10.00 21.83 31.27
N GLN A 76 10.35 22.97 31.88
CA GLN A 76 11.73 23.34 32.16
C GLN A 76 12.39 22.36 33.13
N ALA A 77 11.70 21.94 34.19
CA ALA A 77 12.17 20.93 35.11
C ALA A 77 12.44 19.59 34.39
N ILE A 78 11.46 19.12 33.60
CA ILE A 78 11.58 17.89 32.79
C ILE A 78 12.80 17.94 31.86
N ASN A 79 13.00 19.06 31.16
CA ASN A 79 14.06 19.23 30.18
C ASN A 79 15.43 19.55 30.78
N ASN A 80 15.53 19.72 32.11
CA ASN A 80 16.76 20.11 32.77
C ASN A 80 17.77 18.95 32.84
N ARG A 81 18.68 18.90 31.85
CA ARG A 81 19.73 17.89 31.78
C ARG A 81 20.69 17.90 32.97
N SER A 82 20.86 19.04 33.65
CA SER A 82 21.71 19.10 34.84
C SER A 82 21.10 18.36 36.02
N TYR A 83 19.77 18.45 36.19
CA TYR A 83 19.06 17.63 37.19
C TYR A 83 19.20 16.15 36.84
N GLN A 84 18.97 15.79 35.58
CA GLN A 84 19.07 14.41 35.13
C GLN A 84 20.45 13.79 35.42
N SER A 85 21.53 14.46 34.99
CA SER A 85 22.90 13.96 35.18
C SER A 85 23.32 13.91 36.64
N THR A 86 22.94 14.92 37.43
CA THR A 86 23.25 14.97 38.86
C THR A 86 22.52 13.87 39.61
N VAL A 87 21.22 13.71 39.40
CA VAL A 87 20.40 12.70 40.08
C VAL A 87 20.82 11.28 39.69
N GLN A 88 21.18 11.04 38.42
CA GLN A 88 21.71 9.74 37.97
C GLN A 88 23.05 9.37 38.60
N SER A 89 23.88 10.36 38.96
CA SER A 89 25.16 10.11 39.63
C SER A 89 25.02 9.64 41.08
N TRP A 90 23.85 9.81 41.69
CA TRP A 90 23.66 9.55 43.11
C TRP A 90 23.63 8.06 43.44
N GLN A 91 24.34 7.68 44.50
CA GLN A 91 24.36 6.32 45.05
C GLN A 91 24.12 6.35 46.57
N PRO A 92 22.96 6.86 47.01
CA PRO A 92 22.67 7.01 48.43
C PRO A 92 22.60 5.64 49.12
N LYS A 93 23.16 5.58 50.33
CA LYS A 93 23.21 4.37 51.17
C LYS A 93 22.07 4.30 52.18
N SER A 94 21.37 5.40 52.41
CA SER A 94 20.19 5.49 53.26
C SER A 94 19.17 6.49 52.71
N LEU A 95 17.91 6.38 53.14
CA LEU A 95 16.88 7.36 52.84
C LEU A 95 17.22 8.77 53.35
N GLN A 96 17.89 8.85 54.50
CA GLN A 96 18.39 10.12 55.03
C GLN A 96 19.40 10.77 54.07
N GLN A 97 20.39 10.00 53.57
CA GLN A 97 21.37 10.53 52.63
C GLN A 97 20.71 10.96 51.31
N LEU A 98 19.75 10.18 50.79
CA LEU A 98 18.98 10.57 49.61
C LEU A 98 18.25 11.89 49.85
N THR A 99 17.59 12.03 51.00
CA THR A 99 16.89 13.27 51.39
C THR A 99 17.84 14.45 51.43
N GLU A 100 19.04 14.30 52.02
CA GLU A 100 20.06 15.35 52.09
C GLU A 100 20.55 15.78 50.69
N LEU A 101 20.75 14.82 49.78
CA LEU A 101 21.11 15.10 48.39
C LEU A 101 20.00 15.88 47.66
N ILE A 102 18.73 15.47 47.83
CA ILE A 102 17.57 16.17 47.26
C ILE A 102 17.48 17.58 47.83
N LYS A 103 17.62 17.76 49.15
CA LYS A 103 17.63 19.08 49.82
C LYS A 103 18.72 19.98 49.26
N ALA A 104 19.93 19.46 49.08
CA ALA A 104 21.07 20.23 48.59
C ALA A 104 20.85 20.76 47.17
N VAL A 105 20.37 19.91 46.24
CA VAL A 105 20.14 20.32 44.84
C VAL A 105 18.88 21.16 44.67
N SER A 106 17.86 20.95 45.51
CA SER A 106 16.60 21.71 45.46
C SER A 106 16.70 23.07 46.15
N LYS A 107 17.82 23.39 46.81
CA LYS A 107 17.98 24.65 47.56
C LYS A 107 17.86 25.85 46.62
N GLY A 108 16.90 26.74 46.92
CA GLY A 108 16.63 27.93 46.11
C GLY A 108 15.98 27.62 44.76
N LYS A 109 15.52 26.39 44.55
CA LYS A 109 14.73 25.97 43.39
C LYS A 109 13.24 26.03 43.73
N SER A 110 12.41 25.90 42.71
CA SER A 110 10.98 25.86 42.90
C SER A 110 10.49 24.51 43.44
N LEU A 111 9.28 24.48 44.01
CA LEU A 111 8.65 23.23 44.43
C LEU A 111 8.45 22.26 43.24
N VAL A 112 8.18 22.77 42.04
CA VAL A 112 8.11 21.97 40.82
C VAL A 112 9.44 21.26 40.55
N ASP A 113 10.57 21.97 40.65
CA ASP A 113 11.89 21.37 40.46
C ASP A 113 12.17 20.29 41.53
N GLN A 114 11.82 20.58 42.78
CA GLN A 114 12.00 19.66 43.90
C GLN A 114 11.19 18.36 43.69
N HIS A 115 9.91 18.48 43.31
CA HIS A 115 9.08 17.31 43.00
C HIS A 115 9.58 16.53 41.79
N TRP A 116 10.13 17.21 40.77
CA TRP A 116 10.74 16.56 39.61
C TRP A 116 11.97 15.74 40.00
N ILE A 117 12.84 16.29 40.86
CA ILE A 117 14.04 15.59 41.35
C ILE A 117 13.65 14.30 42.10
N ILE A 118 12.64 14.36 42.96
CA ILE A 118 12.12 13.19 43.69
C ILE A 118 11.55 12.16 42.69
N PHE A 119 10.65 12.60 41.81
CA PHE A 119 10.00 11.76 40.80
C PHE A 119 11.03 11.06 39.91
N TYR A 120 11.96 11.82 39.37
CA TYR A 120 13.00 11.34 38.47
C TYR A 120 13.92 10.33 39.15
N TRP A 121 14.33 10.58 40.40
CA TRP A 121 15.15 9.61 41.13
C TRP A 121 14.40 8.29 41.31
N ILE A 122 13.12 8.33 41.74
CA ILE A 122 12.31 7.11 41.91
C ILE A 122 12.16 6.38 40.56
N ALA A 123 11.76 7.10 39.52
CA ALA A 123 11.53 6.56 38.18
C ALA A 123 12.78 5.91 37.55
N CYS A 124 13.97 6.39 37.89
CA CYS A 124 15.23 5.83 37.40
C CYS A 124 15.83 4.73 38.29
N ASN A 125 15.43 4.61 39.57
CA ASN A 125 16.11 3.74 40.53
C ASN A 125 15.25 2.62 41.13
N ILE A 126 13.92 2.66 41.00
CA ILE A 126 13.03 1.63 41.53
C ILE A 126 12.45 0.79 40.39
N ASP A 127 12.60 -0.54 40.46
CA ASP A 127 12.00 -1.49 39.51
C ASP A 127 10.61 -1.91 39.96
N TYR A 128 9.72 -2.24 39.02
CA TYR A 128 8.42 -2.79 39.38
C TYR A 128 8.53 -4.25 39.81
N ASP A 129 7.96 -4.59 40.96
CA ASP A 129 7.99 -5.95 41.51
C ASP A 129 6.94 -6.87 40.89
N THR A 130 7.20 -7.28 39.65
CA THR A 130 6.32 -8.18 38.88
C THR A 130 6.09 -9.52 39.57
N GLU A 131 7.11 -10.09 40.20
CA GLU A 131 7.02 -11.37 40.92
C GLU A 131 6.03 -11.28 42.08
N SER A 132 6.22 -10.30 42.98
CA SER A 132 5.29 -10.07 44.10
C SER A 132 3.88 -9.71 43.60
N TYR A 133 3.78 -8.90 42.55
CA TYR A 133 2.49 -8.50 41.98
C TYR A 133 1.69 -9.69 41.45
N PHE A 134 2.31 -10.57 40.65
CA PHE A 134 1.60 -11.71 40.04
C PHE A 134 1.37 -12.86 41.00
N SER A 135 2.25 -13.07 41.98
CA SER A 135 2.06 -14.07 43.04
C SER A 135 1.09 -13.61 44.14
N LYS A 136 0.84 -12.29 44.25
CA LYS A 136 0.15 -11.64 45.36
C LYS A 136 0.84 -11.84 46.72
N ASP A 137 2.12 -12.22 46.73
CA ASP A 137 2.97 -12.30 47.91
C ASP A 137 3.84 -11.02 47.99
N TYR A 138 3.23 -9.94 48.47
CA TYR A 138 3.88 -8.64 48.54
C TYR A 138 4.97 -8.61 49.61
N LYS A 139 6.22 -8.38 49.18
CA LYS A 139 7.35 -8.08 50.08
C LYS A 139 7.19 -6.69 50.73
N ASP A 140 8.18 -6.26 51.50
CA ASP A 140 8.18 -4.98 52.20
C ASP A 140 7.97 -3.78 51.26
N GLN A 141 6.75 -3.19 51.32
CA GLN A 141 6.35 -2.00 50.55
C GLN A 141 6.50 -0.69 51.35
N THR A 142 7.21 -0.70 52.48
CA THR A 142 7.56 0.55 53.18
C THR A 142 8.59 1.35 52.38
N ALA A 143 8.72 2.65 52.64
CA ALA A 143 9.75 3.48 51.98
C ALA A 143 11.16 2.90 52.16
N GLU A 144 11.49 2.41 53.36
CA GLU A 144 12.78 1.80 53.68
C GLU A 144 12.99 0.49 52.90
N GLY A 145 11.98 -0.38 52.84
CA GLY A 145 12.00 -1.60 52.06
C GLY A 145 12.24 -1.34 50.57
N VAL A 146 11.41 -0.49 49.96
CA VAL A 146 11.50 -0.15 48.53
C VAL A 146 12.84 0.51 48.21
N PHE A 147 13.33 1.42 49.06
CA PHE A 147 14.64 2.04 48.89
C PHE A 147 15.78 1.02 48.96
N ARG A 148 15.72 0.09 49.91
CA ARG A 148 16.75 -0.92 50.15
C ARG A 148 16.81 -1.95 49.03
N PHE A 149 15.64 -2.45 48.60
CA PHE A 149 15.54 -3.49 47.57
C PHE A 149 15.52 -2.95 46.14
N LYS A 150 15.37 -1.62 45.97
CA LYS A 150 15.20 -0.95 44.67
C LYS A 150 14.04 -1.55 43.85
N LYS A 151 13.02 -2.05 44.54
CA LYS A 151 11.90 -2.77 43.94
C LYS A 151 10.62 -2.51 44.74
N GLY A 152 9.49 -2.35 44.07
CA GLY A 152 8.19 -2.18 44.73
C GLY A 152 7.01 -2.37 43.77
N VAL A 153 5.80 -2.51 44.31
CA VAL A 153 4.55 -2.35 43.55
C VAL A 153 4.00 -0.93 43.74
N CYS A 154 2.88 -0.59 43.11
CA CYS A 154 2.30 0.77 43.15
C CYS A 154 2.25 1.42 44.55
N ALA A 155 1.80 0.68 45.57
CA ALA A 155 1.81 1.15 46.96
C ALA A 155 3.21 1.49 47.47
N GLY A 156 4.23 0.70 47.12
CA GLY A 156 5.62 0.93 47.50
C GLY A 156 6.21 2.21 46.88
N TYR A 157 5.90 2.46 45.60
CA TYR A 157 6.26 3.73 44.94
C TYR A 157 5.61 4.92 45.63
N ALA A 158 4.30 4.85 45.89
CA ALA A 158 3.55 5.92 46.54
C ALA A 158 4.04 6.21 47.97
N ASN A 159 4.37 5.16 48.74
CA ASN A 159 4.92 5.26 50.08
C ASN A 159 6.31 5.92 50.09
N LEU A 160 7.19 5.53 49.16
CA LEU A 160 8.53 6.11 49.05
C LEU A 160 8.46 7.60 48.66
N TYR A 161 7.59 7.94 47.71
CA TYR A 161 7.39 9.33 47.27
C TYR A 161 6.89 10.20 48.44
N LYS A 162 5.85 9.74 49.15
CA LYS A 162 5.28 10.40 50.34
C LYS A 162 6.33 10.59 51.43
N TYR A 163 7.12 9.56 51.73
CA TYR A 163 8.19 9.64 52.74
C TYR A 163 9.19 10.75 52.40
N LEU A 164 9.68 10.81 51.17
CA LEU A 164 10.64 11.83 50.75
C LEU A 164 10.03 13.24 50.84
N CYS A 165 8.75 13.40 50.47
CA CYS A 165 8.03 14.66 50.62
C CYS A 165 7.92 15.08 52.10
N ASP A 166 7.56 14.16 52.99
CA ASP A 166 7.44 14.43 54.42
C ASP A 166 8.77 14.87 55.03
N GLN A 167 9.89 14.21 54.66
CA GLN A 167 11.22 14.61 55.12
C GLN A 167 11.68 15.97 54.58
N LEU A 168 11.09 16.42 53.49
CA LEU A 168 11.33 17.70 52.85
C LEU A 168 10.34 18.79 53.30
N GLY A 169 9.32 18.44 54.09
CA GLY A 169 8.28 19.36 54.55
C GLY A 169 7.35 19.86 53.44
N VAL A 170 7.19 19.10 52.35
CA VAL A 170 6.27 19.44 51.25
C VAL A 170 5.00 18.57 51.34
N PRO A 171 3.79 19.14 51.27
CA PRO A 171 2.56 18.36 51.41
C PRO A 171 2.40 17.33 50.29
N CYS A 172 2.12 16.10 50.68
CA CYS A 172 1.88 14.99 49.77
C CYS A 172 0.86 14.05 50.42
N GLU A 173 -0.05 13.51 49.64
CA GLU A 173 -1.05 12.54 50.06
C GLU A 173 -0.95 11.28 49.20
N ILE A 174 -1.27 10.13 49.78
CA ILE A 174 -1.39 8.87 49.03
C ILE A 174 -2.85 8.73 48.58
N ILE A 175 -3.05 8.41 47.31
CA ILE A 175 -4.35 8.18 46.70
C ILE A 175 -4.45 6.69 46.37
N SER A 176 -5.51 6.04 46.85
CA SER A 176 -5.93 4.72 46.40
C SER A 176 -7.05 4.85 45.37
N GLY A 177 -7.07 3.94 44.39
CA GLY A 177 -8.11 3.94 43.37
C GLY A 177 -7.97 2.82 42.34
N TYR A 178 -8.44 3.10 41.13
CA TYR A 178 -8.59 2.11 40.07
C TYR A 178 -7.87 2.55 38.79
N ALA A 179 -7.14 1.65 38.14
CA ALA A 179 -6.40 1.99 36.92
C ALA A 179 -6.82 1.15 35.70
N LYS A 180 -6.85 1.76 34.49
CA LYS A 180 -7.02 1.03 33.21
C LYS A 180 -5.69 0.41 32.73
N GLY A 181 -4.94 -0.18 33.66
CA GLY A 181 -3.65 -0.79 33.43
C GLY A 181 -3.74 -2.25 33.00
N TYR A 182 -2.65 -2.99 33.25
CA TYR A 182 -2.60 -4.43 33.04
C TYR A 182 -3.77 -5.13 33.74
N GLY A 183 -4.51 -5.98 33.01
CA GLY A 183 -5.63 -6.75 33.54
C GLY A 183 -7.01 -6.06 33.51
N PHE A 184 -7.10 -4.78 33.15
CA PHE A 184 -8.39 -4.06 33.07
C PHE A 184 -9.34 -4.64 32.01
N GLU A 185 -8.80 -5.14 30.89
CA GLU A 185 -9.58 -5.59 29.72
C GLU A 185 -10.50 -6.80 29.98
N ASN A 186 -10.24 -7.55 31.05
CA ASN A 186 -11.04 -8.72 31.44
C ASN A 186 -12.17 -8.36 32.42
N ARG A 187 -12.33 -7.08 32.76
CA ARG A 187 -13.32 -6.63 33.75
C ARG A 187 -14.67 -6.41 33.08
N LYS A 188 -15.67 -7.17 33.52
CA LYS A 188 -17.08 -6.97 33.15
C LYS A 188 -17.79 -6.03 34.13
N ASP A 189 -17.35 -6.05 35.39
CA ASP A 189 -18.00 -5.38 36.50
C ASP A 189 -17.05 -4.41 37.21
N ALA A 190 -17.65 -3.47 37.95
CA ALA A 190 -16.92 -2.56 38.81
C ALA A 190 -16.09 -3.35 39.84
N PRO A 191 -14.79 -3.07 39.99
CA PRO A 191 -13.98 -3.68 41.04
C PRO A 191 -14.51 -3.32 42.43
N THR A 192 -14.49 -4.30 43.34
CA THR A 192 -14.91 -4.14 44.73
C THR A 192 -13.84 -3.51 45.62
N GLU A 193 -12.59 -3.56 45.21
CA GLU A 193 -11.42 -3.04 45.94
C GLU A 193 -10.52 -2.23 45.00
N THR A 194 -9.83 -1.23 45.54
CA THR A 194 -8.82 -0.45 44.81
C THR A 194 -7.68 -1.34 44.35
N ASP A 195 -7.19 -1.14 43.13
CA ASP A 195 -6.11 -1.94 42.53
C ASP A 195 -4.85 -1.13 42.21
N HIS A 196 -4.85 0.16 42.54
CA HIS A 196 -3.76 1.06 42.28
C HIS A 196 -3.59 2.12 43.36
N ALA A 197 -2.37 2.61 43.52
CA ALA A 197 -2.03 3.68 44.44
C ALA A 197 -1.01 4.63 43.81
N TRP A 198 -1.20 5.93 44.02
CA TRP A 198 -0.34 7.03 43.54
C TRP A 198 -0.36 8.20 44.52
N ASN A 199 0.10 9.39 44.15
CA ASN A 199 0.16 10.54 45.04
C ASN A 199 -0.58 11.77 44.52
N ALA A 200 -0.95 12.66 45.44
CA ALA A 200 -1.19 14.07 45.15
C ALA A 200 -0.20 14.93 45.94
N VAL A 201 0.17 16.09 45.39
CA VAL A 201 1.11 17.04 45.98
C VAL A 201 0.55 18.45 45.93
N GLU A 202 0.86 19.27 46.93
CA GLU A 202 0.47 20.69 46.95
C GLU A 202 1.66 21.56 46.52
N ILE A 203 1.47 22.37 45.49
CA ILE A 203 2.46 23.35 45.00
C ILE A 203 1.76 24.70 44.90
N ASP A 204 2.28 25.70 45.63
CA ASP A 204 1.75 27.06 45.65
C ASP A 204 0.22 27.13 45.88
N HIS A 205 -0.28 26.35 46.85
CA HIS A 205 -1.70 26.22 47.23
C HIS A 205 -2.61 25.50 46.23
N HIS A 206 -2.03 24.88 45.20
CA HIS A 206 -2.75 24.07 44.23
C HIS A 206 -2.39 22.59 44.37
N TRP A 207 -3.37 21.70 44.26
CA TRP A 207 -3.15 20.26 44.29
C TRP A 207 -2.93 19.69 42.88
N TYR A 208 -1.94 18.81 42.76
CA TYR A 208 -1.58 18.14 41.51
C TYR A 208 -1.47 16.64 41.74
N LEU A 209 -1.81 15.85 40.73
CA LEU A 209 -1.61 14.40 40.75
C LEU A 209 -0.14 14.06 40.43
N MET A 210 0.34 12.92 40.90
CA MET A 210 1.70 12.44 40.66
C MET A 210 1.68 10.92 40.60
N GLU A 211 2.13 10.34 39.47
CA GLU A 211 2.17 8.89 39.33
C GLU A 211 3.59 8.37 39.04
N SER A 212 4.33 8.01 40.09
CA SER A 212 5.72 7.59 39.95
C SER A 212 5.89 6.14 39.48
N THR A 213 4.86 5.29 39.60
CA THR A 213 4.93 3.88 39.19
C THR A 213 4.95 3.76 37.66
N TRP A 214 3.96 4.33 36.99
CA TRP A 214 3.82 4.38 35.53
C TRP A 214 4.77 5.41 34.91
N GLY A 215 5.24 6.37 35.72
CA GLY A 215 6.35 7.25 35.37
C GLY A 215 7.69 6.53 35.22
N ALA A 216 7.88 5.40 35.91
CA ALA A 216 9.14 4.64 35.90
C ALA A 216 9.27 3.67 34.71
N GLY A 217 8.16 3.17 34.19
CA GLY A 217 8.14 2.18 33.12
C GLY A 217 6.80 1.46 32.99
N HIS A 218 6.81 0.38 32.22
CA HIS A 218 5.60 -0.39 31.92
C HIS A 218 5.87 -1.89 31.86
N LEU A 219 4.82 -2.70 31.71
CA LEU A 219 4.94 -4.14 31.50
C LEU A 219 4.83 -4.48 30.02
N ASN A 220 5.75 -5.31 29.52
CA ASN A 220 5.65 -5.87 28.17
C ASN A 220 4.65 -7.04 28.08
N ASP A 221 4.43 -7.56 26.88
CA ASP A 221 3.50 -8.67 26.62
C ASP A 221 3.86 -9.97 27.38
N LYS A 222 5.13 -10.11 27.78
CA LYS A 222 5.64 -11.24 28.58
C LYS A 222 5.53 -10.98 30.09
N LYS A 223 4.85 -9.90 30.50
CA LYS A 223 4.67 -9.47 31.89
C LYS A 223 5.97 -9.10 32.59
N GLN A 224 7.00 -8.71 31.83
CA GLN A 224 8.27 -8.25 32.36
C GLN A 224 8.25 -6.73 32.46
N TYR A 225 8.88 -6.20 33.51
CA TYR A 225 9.02 -4.76 33.69
C TYR A 225 10.10 -4.21 32.76
N GLU A 226 9.74 -3.19 32.00
CA GLU A 226 10.64 -2.41 31.16
C GLU A 226 10.67 -0.98 31.71
N ARG A 227 11.86 -0.57 32.19
CA ARG A 227 12.08 0.77 32.70
C ARG A 227 12.11 1.75 31.53
N GLU A 228 11.22 2.71 31.55
CA GLU A 228 11.09 3.75 30.54
C GLU A 228 10.48 4.99 31.19
N LEU A 229 11.26 6.06 31.29
CA LEU A 229 10.80 7.29 31.93
C LEU A 229 9.66 7.92 31.12
N THR A 230 8.46 7.94 31.69
CA THR A 230 7.29 8.57 31.09
C THR A 230 6.95 9.86 31.84
N SER A 231 7.52 10.98 31.38
CA SER A 231 7.40 12.28 32.05
C SER A 231 5.98 12.86 32.06
N TYR A 232 5.05 12.33 31.25
CA TYR A 232 3.62 12.66 31.32
C TYR A 232 3.07 12.51 32.75
N TYR A 233 3.46 11.45 33.48
CA TYR A 233 2.96 11.19 34.84
C TYR A 233 3.54 12.09 35.94
N PHE A 234 4.47 12.97 35.59
CA PHE A 234 4.88 14.06 36.47
C PHE A 234 3.86 15.21 36.37
N LEU A 235 3.02 15.42 37.39
CA LEU A 235 2.02 16.49 37.43
C LEU A 235 1.08 16.51 36.20
N PRO A 236 0.46 15.38 35.79
CA PRO A 236 -0.47 15.34 34.66
C PRO A 236 -1.74 16.16 34.96
N ARG A 237 -2.43 16.60 33.90
CA ARG A 237 -3.72 17.27 34.08
C ARG A 237 -4.78 16.26 34.55
N PRO A 238 -5.62 16.60 35.55
CA PRO A 238 -6.62 15.67 36.07
C PRO A 238 -7.65 15.21 35.03
N ASN A 239 -8.03 16.11 34.10
CA ASN A 239 -8.94 15.79 33.01
C ASN A 239 -8.32 14.90 31.91
N GLU A 240 -7.02 14.65 31.96
CA GLU A 240 -6.32 13.67 31.12
C GLU A 240 -6.13 12.36 31.90
N MET A 241 -5.68 12.45 33.14
CA MET A 241 -5.39 11.30 34.00
C MET A 241 -6.64 10.45 34.31
N ILE A 242 -7.83 11.07 34.40
CA ILE A 242 -9.10 10.38 34.68
C ILE A 242 -9.48 9.31 33.63
N TYR A 243 -8.92 9.35 32.42
CA TYR A 243 -9.16 8.31 31.42
C TYR A 243 -8.53 6.97 31.77
N HIS A 244 -7.54 6.97 32.68
CA HIS A 244 -6.80 5.77 33.05
C HIS A 244 -6.55 5.62 34.56
N HIS A 245 -6.91 6.60 35.40
CA HIS A 245 -6.92 6.51 36.87
C HIS A 245 -8.19 7.13 37.46
N LEU A 246 -8.95 6.35 38.23
CA LEU A 246 -10.10 6.80 39.00
C LEU A 246 -9.80 6.70 40.50
N PRO A 247 -9.61 7.82 41.22
CA PRO A 247 -9.53 7.83 42.67
C PRO A 247 -10.78 7.22 43.34
N GLU A 248 -10.58 6.51 44.45
CA GLU A 248 -11.68 6.05 45.32
C GLU A 248 -12.35 7.23 46.04
N ASP A 249 -11.55 8.11 46.66
CA ASP A 249 -12.05 9.36 47.22
C ASP A 249 -12.23 10.40 46.10
N VAL A 250 -13.50 10.75 45.86
CA VAL A 250 -13.95 11.67 44.81
C VAL A 250 -13.21 13.02 44.81
N LYS A 251 -12.77 13.51 45.98
CA LYS A 251 -12.06 14.81 46.04
C LYS A 251 -10.75 14.80 45.25
N TRP A 252 -10.09 13.64 45.17
CA TRP A 252 -8.80 13.48 44.49
C TRP A 252 -8.92 13.37 42.98
N GLN A 253 -10.13 13.41 42.42
CA GLN A 253 -10.29 13.56 40.98
C GLN A 253 -9.83 14.93 40.51
N LEU A 254 -9.90 15.95 41.38
CA LEU A 254 -9.56 17.34 41.03
C LEU A 254 -10.33 17.83 39.80
N LEU A 255 -11.56 17.34 39.63
CA LEU A 255 -12.50 17.69 38.56
C LEU A 255 -13.66 18.52 39.11
N LYS A 256 -14.16 19.44 38.29
CA LYS A 256 -15.35 20.23 38.62
C LYS A 256 -16.60 19.36 38.76
N SER A 257 -16.71 18.36 37.89
CA SER A 257 -17.77 17.36 37.91
C SER A 257 -17.11 15.98 38.00
N PRO A 258 -17.22 15.29 39.15
CA PRO A 258 -16.64 13.98 39.32
C PRO A 258 -17.21 12.93 38.37
N ILE A 259 -16.35 12.00 37.96
CA ILE A 259 -16.66 10.80 37.21
C ILE A 259 -16.92 9.66 38.18
N ASN A 260 -18.04 8.96 38.03
CA ASN A 260 -18.32 7.75 38.81
C ASN A 260 -17.75 6.49 38.12
N MET A 261 -17.77 5.36 38.84
CA MET A 261 -17.24 4.10 38.32
C MET A 261 -17.92 3.64 37.02
N GLU A 262 -19.24 3.77 36.90
CA GLU A 262 -19.98 3.37 35.71
C GLU A 262 -19.53 4.16 34.48
N GLN A 263 -19.42 5.48 34.60
CA GLN A 263 -18.90 6.36 33.55
C GLN A 263 -17.44 6.00 33.22
N TYR A 264 -16.60 5.78 34.23
CA TYR A 264 -15.19 5.42 34.03
C TYR A 264 -15.03 4.12 33.24
N LEU A 265 -15.82 3.08 33.54
CA LEU A 265 -15.83 1.82 32.79
C LEU A 265 -16.26 2.00 31.34
N GLN A 266 -17.17 2.95 31.08
CA GLN A 266 -17.63 3.28 29.73
C GLN A 266 -16.64 4.15 28.96
N MET A 267 -15.75 4.89 29.61
CA MET A 267 -14.79 5.79 28.93
C MET A 267 -13.73 5.03 28.12
N PRO A 268 -13.19 5.63 27.04
CA PRO A 268 -12.09 5.04 26.27
C PRO A 268 -10.83 4.94 27.12
N LYS A 269 -9.90 4.07 26.71
CA LYS A 269 -8.56 4.01 27.27
C LYS A 269 -7.65 4.88 26.41
N LEU A 270 -7.38 6.09 26.91
CA LEU A 270 -6.45 7.04 26.31
C LEU A 270 -5.08 6.85 26.96
N ARG A 271 -4.03 6.75 26.13
CA ARG A 271 -2.63 6.62 26.58
C ARG A 271 -1.96 8.01 26.59
N PRO A 272 -0.87 8.22 27.36
CA PRO A 272 -0.15 9.50 27.41
C PRO A 272 0.10 10.17 26.05
N LEU A 273 0.56 9.37 25.07
CA LEU A 273 0.86 9.84 23.73
C LEU A 273 -0.35 10.48 23.01
N TYR A 274 -1.59 10.08 23.33
CA TYR A 274 -2.79 10.75 22.80
C TYR A 274 -2.82 12.24 23.15
N PHE A 275 -2.46 12.57 24.39
CA PHE A 275 -2.45 13.94 24.90
C PHE A 275 -1.24 14.70 24.37
N ASP A 276 -0.06 14.07 24.31
CA ASP A 276 1.15 14.66 23.74
C ASP A 276 0.98 15.04 22.25
N LEU A 277 0.28 14.19 21.49
CA LEU A 277 -0.06 14.46 20.09
C LEU A 277 -1.28 15.38 19.92
N LYS A 278 -1.91 15.82 21.02
CA LYS A 278 -3.08 16.72 21.05
C LYS A 278 -4.24 16.21 20.20
N LEU A 279 -4.50 14.91 20.29
CA LEU A 279 -5.61 14.29 19.56
C LEU A 279 -6.95 14.64 20.19
N GLU A 280 -7.99 14.74 19.36
CA GLU A 280 -9.38 14.91 19.80
C GLU A 280 -10.22 13.74 19.27
N LEU A 281 -10.77 12.91 20.16
CA LEU A 281 -11.70 11.85 19.82
C LEU A 281 -13.08 12.45 19.54
N VAL A 282 -13.34 12.74 18.26
CA VAL A 282 -14.59 13.33 17.76
C VAL A 282 -15.73 12.32 17.83
N SER A 283 -15.47 11.04 17.54
CA SER A 283 -16.43 9.95 17.68
C SER A 283 -15.70 8.62 17.84
N PRO A 284 -16.11 7.71 18.74
CA PRO A 284 -17.15 7.93 19.76
C PRO A 284 -16.67 8.91 20.85
N ARG A 285 -17.46 9.94 21.20
CA ARG A 285 -17.06 10.84 22.29
C ARG A 285 -17.18 10.12 23.63
N ASN A 286 -16.08 10.04 24.38
CA ASN A 286 -16.02 9.49 25.74
C ASN A 286 -16.63 8.09 25.91
N GLN A 287 -16.70 7.29 24.86
CA GLN A 287 -17.11 5.88 24.94
C GLN A 287 -15.98 4.99 24.45
N GLY A 288 -15.62 4.02 25.27
CA GLY A 288 -14.65 2.97 25.03
C GLY A 288 -15.23 1.78 24.28
N VAL A 289 -16.55 1.61 24.28
CA VAL A 289 -17.24 0.54 23.56
C VAL A 289 -18.04 1.12 22.41
N ILE A 290 -17.81 0.61 21.20
CA ILE A 290 -18.56 0.96 19.99
C ILE A 290 -19.24 -0.25 19.39
N SER A 291 -20.28 0.00 18.61
CA SER A 291 -20.97 -0.99 17.78
C SER A 291 -20.81 -0.65 16.30
N LEU A 292 -21.23 -1.56 15.43
CA LEU A 292 -21.37 -1.25 14.00
C LEU A 292 -22.39 -0.12 13.80
N LEU A 293 -22.15 0.73 12.79
CA LEU A 293 -23.14 1.74 12.43
C LEU A 293 -24.43 1.06 11.91
N PRO A 294 -25.62 1.62 12.18
CA PRO A 294 -26.88 1.05 11.71
C PRO A 294 -26.87 0.76 10.20
N GLY A 295 -27.09 -0.51 9.82
CA GLY A 295 -27.14 -0.95 8.43
C GLY A 295 -25.79 -1.00 7.71
N LYS A 296 -24.67 -0.81 8.42
CA LYS A 296 -23.31 -0.80 7.85
C LYS A 296 -22.51 -2.02 8.28
N SER A 297 -21.46 -2.31 7.51
CA SER A 297 -20.56 -3.46 7.71
C SER A 297 -19.29 -3.13 8.47
N TYR A 298 -19.18 -1.89 8.95
CA TYR A 298 -18.02 -1.38 9.65
C TYR A 298 -18.46 -0.47 10.80
N ALA A 299 -17.57 -0.33 11.77
CA ALA A 299 -17.60 0.74 12.75
C ALA A 299 -16.67 1.87 12.32
N MET A 300 -16.85 3.06 12.90
CA MET A 300 -16.03 4.23 12.58
C MET A 300 -15.57 4.96 13.84
N VAL A 301 -14.30 5.38 13.80
CA VAL A 301 -13.68 6.26 14.80
C VAL A 301 -13.18 7.51 14.08
N LEU A 302 -13.53 8.67 14.61
CA LEU A 302 -13.14 9.98 14.10
C LEU A 302 -12.19 10.66 15.08
N LEU A 303 -11.01 11.05 14.59
CA LEU A 303 -9.97 11.71 15.39
C LEU A 303 -9.54 13.02 14.73
N ARG A 304 -9.56 14.13 15.45
CA ARG A 304 -8.90 15.36 14.98
C ARG A 304 -7.43 15.30 15.34
N ALA A 305 -6.58 15.67 14.39
CA ALA A 305 -5.14 15.71 14.57
C ALA A 305 -4.50 16.81 13.71
N SER A 306 -3.37 17.35 14.18
CA SER A 306 -2.57 18.28 13.36
C SER A 306 -2.01 17.58 12.12
N ARG A 307 -1.70 18.34 11.07
CA ARG A 307 -1.23 17.79 9.78
C ARG A 307 0.08 17.01 9.82
N ASN A 308 0.88 17.20 10.87
CA ASN A 308 2.18 16.57 11.08
C ASN A 308 2.10 15.33 11.97
N ILE A 309 0.90 14.78 12.18
CA ILE A 309 0.66 13.58 12.96
C ILE A 309 0.24 12.49 11.98
N GLN A 310 0.85 11.32 12.11
CA GLN A 310 0.47 10.11 11.37
C GLN A 310 -0.21 9.12 12.32
N LEU A 311 -1.32 8.53 11.88
CA LEU A 311 -2.04 7.49 12.62
C LEU A 311 -2.14 6.19 11.81
N ILE A 312 -1.90 5.07 12.50
CA ILE A 312 -2.21 3.72 12.01
C ILE A 312 -3.14 3.03 13.01
N ALA A 313 -3.76 1.91 12.63
CA ALA A 313 -4.62 1.17 13.55
C ALA A 313 -4.54 -0.34 13.31
N ASP A 314 -4.96 -1.08 14.33
CA ASP A 314 -5.23 -2.50 14.25
C ASP A 314 -6.67 -2.77 14.72
N LEU A 315 -7.31 -3.73 14.06
CA LEU A 315 -8.47 -4.44 14.59
C LEU A 315 -8.02 -5.83 15.01
N LYS A 316 -8.20 -6.19 16.28
CA LYS A 316 -7.79 -7.48 16.84
C LYS A 316 -8.97 -8.25 17.40
N LEU A 317 -8.92 -9.58 17.31
CA LEU A 317 -9.80 -10.51 18.01
C LEU A 317 -8.93 -11.55 18.71
N ASN A 318 -9.14 -11.79 20.00
CA ASN A 318 -8.29 -12.69 20.80
C ASN A 318 -6.78 -12.35 20.70
N ASN A 319 -6.44 -11.06 20.67
CA ASN A 319 -5.09 -10.52 20.43
C ASN A 319 -4.47 -10.80 19.04
N GLU A 320 -5.18 -11.45 18.13
CA GLU A 320 -4.74 -11.63 16.75
C GLU A 320 -5.26 -10.50 15.86
N LYS A 321 -4.39 -9.94 15.01
CA LYS A 321 -4.76 -8.91 14.03
C LYS A 321 -5.66 -9.50 12.95
N ILE A 322 -6.71 -8.76 12.59
CA ILE A 322 -7.59 -9.09 11.48
C ILE A 322 -7.08 -8.41 10.21
N ASP A 323 -6.58 -9.22 9.28
CA ASP A 323 -6.22 -8.76 7.93
C ASP A 323 -7.39 -8.09 7.22
N GLY A 324 -7.14 -6.92 6.63
CA GLY A 324 -8.17 -6.09 6.00
C GLY A 324 -9.28 -5.63 6.94
N GLY A 325 -9.07 -5.71 8.26
CA GLY A 325 -10.05 -5.34 9.28
C GLY A 325 -10.11 -3.85 9.58
N HIS A 326 -9.24 -3.02 9.00
CA HIS A 326 -9.24 -1.58 9.21
C HIS A 326 -8.85 -0.81 7.94
N HIS A 327 -9.27 0.45 7.86
CA HIS A 327 -8.83 1.43 6.87
C HIS A 327 -8.80 2.81 7.53
N ILE A 328 -7.83 3.65 7.20
CA ILE A 328 -7.73 5.00 7.79
C ILE A 328 -7.59 6.00 6.66
N MET A 329 -8.28 7.13 6.73
CA MET A 329 -8.15 8.24 5.79
C MET A 329 -7.96 9.54 6.56
N PHE A 330 -7.09 10.43 6.06
CA PHE A 330 -6.92 11.77 6.62
C PHE A 330 -7.49 12.84 5.69
N ASP A 331 -8.50 13.58 6.16
CA ASP A 331 -9.00 14.77 5.49
C ASP A 331 -8.16 15.98 5.92
N VAL A 332 -7.22 16.39 5.06
CA VAL A 332 -6.29 17.51 5.29
C VAL A 332 -7.01 18.85 5.46
N SER A 333 -8.18 19.01 4.84
CA SER A 333 -8.97 20.25 4.90
C SER A 333 -9.66 20.41 6.26
N LYS A 334 -10.13 19.29 6.82
CA LYS A 334 -10.82 19.23 8.13
C LYS A 334 -9.92 18.87 9.30
N GLN A 335 -8.66 18.51 9.03
CA GLN A 335 -7.73 17.94 10.01
C GLN A 335 -8.33 16.74 10.75
N LEU A 336 -8.98 15.85 9.99
CA LEU A 336 -9.82 14.79 10.54
C LEU A 336 -9.43 13.43 9.98
N TYR A 337 -9.04 12.52 10.86
CA TYR A 337 -8.91 11.10 10.58
C TYR A 337 -10.26 10.40 10.63
N ARG A 338 -10.51 9.57 9.61
CA ARG A 338 -11.63 8.63 9.53
C ARG A 338 -11.08 7.21 9.55
N CYS A 339 -11.30 6.51 10.65
CA CYS A 339 -10.81 5.15 10.85
C CYS A 339 -12.00 4.19 10.78
N TYR A 340 -12.02 3.32 9.77
CA TYR A 340 -13.04 2.31 9.53
C TYR A 340 -12.56 0.96 10.05
N PHE A 341 -13.46 0.20 10.66
CA PHE A 341 -13.15 -1.12 11.24
C PHE A 341 -14.20 -2.16 10.84
N ALA A 342 -13.78 -3.18 10.10
CA ALA A 342 -14.66 -4.22 9.57
C ALA A 342 -14.38 -5.57 10.26
N PRO A 343 -15.27 -6.04 11.17
CA PRO A 343 -15.08 -7.30 11.86
C PRO A 343 -15.43 -8.49 10.96
N LYS A 344 -14.70 -9.60 11.13
CA LYS A 344 -14.96 -10.87 10.41
C LYS A 344 -15.72 -11.90 11.23
N LYS A 345 -15.78 -11.75 12.55
CA LYS A 345 -16.44 -12.68 13.48
C LYS A 345 -17.29 -11.92 14.49
N VAL A 346 -18.21 -12.61 15.16
CA VAL A 346 -18.92 -12.06 16.33
C VAL A 346 -17.98 -12.04 17.55
N GLY A 347 -18.23 -11.13 18.49
CA GLY A 347 -17.45 -11.01 19.72
C GLY A 347 -16.92 -9.61 19.99
N GLN A 348 -16.10 -9.50 21.03
CA GLN A 348 -15.44 -8.27 21.44
C GLN A 348 -14.10 -8.14 20.69
N HIS A 349 -14.01 -7.14 19.83
CA HIS A 349 -12.80 -6.85 19.07
C HIS A 349 -12.09 -5.67 19.71
N LYS A 350 -10.76 -5.68 19.74
CA LYS A 350 -9.96 -4.56 20.21
C LYS A 350 -9.53 -3.70 19.04
N ILE A 351 -9.87 -2.42 19.08
CA ILE A 351 -9.33 -1.40 18.20
C ILE A 351 -8.16 -0.74 18.93
N ILE A 352 -6.99 -0.72 18.30
CA ILE A 352 -5.84 0.00 18.80
C ILE A 352 -5.44 1.00 17.73
N ILE A 353 -5.43 2.29 18.07
CA ILE A 353 -4.90 3.34 17.21
C ILE A 353 -3.53 3.74 17.76
N TYR A 354 -2.57 3.84 16.85
CA TYR A 354 -1.21 4.25 17.13
C TYR A 354 -0.91 5.57 16.42
N GLY A 355 -0.03 6.37 16.98
CA GLY A 355 0.34 7.68 16.44
C GLY A 355 1.82 7.96 16.55
N LYS A 356 2.29 8.87 15.68
CA LYS A 356 3.62 9.49 15.76
C LYS A 356 3.59 10.89 15.13
N LYS A 357 4.67 11.65 15.28
CA LYS A 357 4.86 12.96 14.65
C LYS A 357 5.80 12.83 13.44
N ASP A 358 5.47 13.44 12.31
CA ASP A 358 6.20 13.29 11.03
C ASP A 358 7.71 13.57 11.11
N ALA A 359 8.12 14.45 12.02
CA ALA A 359 9.50 14.89 12.18
C ALA A 359 10.26 14.14 13.30
N SER A 360 9.70 13.07 13.88
CA SER A 360 10.44 12.27 14.86
C SER A 360 11.42 11.32 14.14
N ASP A 361 12.70 11.35 14.54
CA ASP A 361 13.69 10.33 14.16
C ASP A 361 13.30 8.92 14.66
N GLU A 362 12.26 8.81 15.49
CA GLU A 362 11.65 7.56 15.93
C GLU A 362 10.87 6.89 14.79
N ILE A 363 11.29 5.66 14.46
CA ILE A 363 10.67 4.81 13.43
C ILE A 363 9.35 4.19 13.94
N THR A 364 9.10 4.20 15.25
CA THR A 364 8.05 3.40 15.89
C THR A 364 6.80 4.22 16.22
N TYR A 365 5.64 3.70 15.80
CA TYR A 365 4.33 4.23 16.22
C TYR A 365 4.01 3.82 17.65
N GLY A 366 3.65 4.77 18.51
CA GLY A 366 3.21 4.50 19.88
C GLY A 366 1.68 4.39 19.99
N GLY A 367 1.17 3.54 20.88
CA GLY A 367 -0.27 3.41 21.09
C GLY A 367 -0.87 4.69 21.69
N VAL A 368 -1.95 5.22 21.09
CA VAL A 368 -2.63 6.44 21.56
C VAL A 368 -4.01 6.15 22.16
N LEU A 369 -4.78 5.25 21.54
CA LEU A 369 -6.17 5.01 21.89
C LEU A 369 -6.51 3.53 21.77
N GLU A 370 -7.22 3.01 22.77
CA GLU A 370 -7.81 1.69 22.74
C GLU A 370 -9.34 1.77 22.93
N LEU A 371 -10.05 1.08 22.04
CA LEU A 371 -11.51 0.93 22.05
C LEU A 371 -11.88 -0.55 21.89
N THR A 372 -13.10 -0.88 22.29
CA THR A 372 -13.71 -2.19 22.09
C THR A 372 -14.84 -2.08 21.07
N LEU A 373 -14.76 -2.85 19.99
CA LEU A 373 -15.86 -3.03 19.03
C LEU A 373 -16.65 -4.28 19.41
N ALA A 374 -17.86 -4.07 19.94
CA ALA A 374 -18.78 -5.12 20.34
C ALA A 374 -19.65 -5.57 19.14
N VAL A 375 -19.41 -6.77 18.64
CA VAL A 375 -20.12 -7.33 17.47
C VAL A 375 -21.08 -8.42 17.92
N LYS A 376 -22.37 -8.06 18.03
CA LYS A 376 -23.45 -8.99 18.40
C LYS A 376 -23.90 -9.87 17.22
N GLN A 377 -23.92 -9.30 16.02
CA GLN A 377 -24.30 -9.98 14.79
C GLN A 377 -23.38 -9.50 13.66
N LEU A 378 -23.02 -10.40 12.74
CA LEU A 378 -22.25 -10.05 11.55
C LEU A 378 -23.11 -9.29 10.53
N PRO A 379 -22.50 -8.36 9.79
CA PRO A 379 -23.21 -7.65 8.72
C PRO A 379 -23.60 -8.62 7.60
N LYS A 380 -24.74 -8.35 6.95
CA LYS A 380 -25.22 -9.15 5.82
C LYS A 380 -24.22 -9.19 4.66
N THR A 381 -23.54 -8.07 4.42
CA THR A 381 -22.52 -7.92 3.40
C THR A 381 -21.18 -7.63 4.07
N ALA A 382 -20.38 -8.64 4.36
CA ALA A 382 -19.05 -8.43 4.92
C ALA A 382 -18.20 -7.57 3.97
N VAL A 383 -17.44 -6.64 4.54
CA VAL A 383 -16.46 -5.84 3.81
C VAL A 383 -15.08 -6.09 4.41
N SER A 384 -14.05 -5.83 3.61
CA SER A 384 -12.68 -5.78 4.09
C SER A 384 -11.90 -4.78 3.25
N PHE A 385 -10.81 -4.27 3.79
CA PHE A 385 -10.10 -3.15 3.18
C PHE A 385 -8.71 -3.55 2.72
N PRO A 386 -8.28 -3.13 1.52
CA PRO A 386 -6.93 -3.43 1.05
C PRO A 386 -5.89 -2.85 2.01
N GLN A 387 -4.71 -3.46 2.02
CA GLN A 387 -3.60 -2.92 2.78
C GLN A 387 -3.13 -1.63 2.12
N THR A 388 -2.98 -0.56 2.90
CA THR A 388 -2.53 0.76 2.42
C THR A 388 -1.34 1.24 3.25
N TRP A 389 -0.42 1.96 2.61
CA TRP A 389 0.72 2.62 3.24
C TRP A 389 0.60 4.15 3.10
N ASP A 390 1.46 4.90 3.80
CA ASP A 390 1.44 6.37 3.85
C ASP A 390 1.39 7.01 2.45
N TYR A 391 2.17 6.49 1.50
CA TYR A 391 2.21 6.94 0.10
C TYR A 391 0.86 6.90 -0.62
N PHE A 392 -0.06 6.02 -0.23
CA PHE A 392 -1.42 6.01 -0.78
C PHE A 392 -2.15 7.31 -0.46
N PHE A 393 -2.02 7.80 0.76
CA PHE A 393 -2.68 9.02 1.23
C PHE A 393 -1.91 10.27 0.82
N ASP A 394 -0.58 10.26 0.97
CA ASP A 394 0.29 11.40 0.65
C ASP A 394 0.21 11.81 -0.82
N LEU A 395 -0.03 10.84 -1.70
CA LEU A 395 -0.19 11.06 -3.14
C LEU A 395 -1.66 11.11 -3.57
N GLY A 396 -2.61 11.02 -2.65
CA GLY A 396 -4.05 11.16 -2.94
C GLY A 396 -4.62 10.07 -3.85
N LEU A 397 -4.14 8.83 -3.71
CA LEU A 397 -4.66 7.68 -4.46
C LEU A 397 -6.08 7.33 -3.99
N GLN A 398 -6.88 6.81 -4.91
CA GLN A 398 -8.21 6.28 -4.61
C GLN A 398 -8.41 4.95 -5.33
N VAL A 399 -8.82 3.92 -4.59
CA VAL A 399 -9.27 2.67 -5.21
C VAL A 399 -10.68 2.87 -5.75
N ILE A 400 -10.84 2.73 -7.07
CA ILE A 400 -12.13 2.80 -7.76
C ILE A 400 -12.79 1.42 -7.81
N SER A 401 -12.01 0.36 -7.96
CA SER A 401 -12.51 -1.02 -7.87
C SER A 401 -11.36 -2.00 -7.62
N PRO A 402 -11.53 -3.03 -6.77
CA PRO A 402 -12.67 -3.27 -5.90
C PRO A 402 -12.57 -2.47 -4.59
N GLN A 403 -13.68 -1.90 -4.11
CA GLN A 403 -13.67 -0.96 -2.97
C GLN A 403 -13.91 -1.60 -1.60
N ASN A 404 -14.51 -2.79 -1.57
CA ASN A 404 -15.05 -3.41 -0.36
C ASN A 404 -14.41 -4.76 -0.03
N THR A 405 -13.27 -5.08 -0.64
CA THR A 405 -12.53 -6.29 -0.33
C THR A 405 -11.02 -6.06 -0.37
N HIS A 406 -10.31 -6.78 0.50
CA HIS A 406 -8.86 -6.96 0.43
C HIS A 406 -8.46 -8.25 -0.30
N VAL A 407 -9.43 -9.16 -0.53
CA VAL A 407 -9.22 -10.47 -1.18
C VAL A 407 -10.05 -10.55 -2.44
N ILE A 408 -9.42 -10.87 -3.56
CA ILE A 408 -10.07 -11.09 -4.85
C ILE A 408 -9.98 -12.57 -5.19
N THR A 409 -11.12 -13.26 -5.26
CA THR A 409 -11.15 -14.68 -5.62
C THR A 409 -11.31 -14.85 -7.12
N LEU A 410 -10.42 -15.65 -7.72
CA LEU A 410 -10.39 -16.01 -9.14
C LEU A 410 -10.75 -17.49 -9.33
N SER A 411 -11.45 -17.78 -10.42
CA SER A 411 -11.98 -19.11 -10.77
C SER A 411 -11.94 -19.35 -12.28
N ASN A 412 -12.47 -20.48 -12.75
CA ASN A 412 -12.49 -20.81 -14.18
C ASN A 412 -13.21 -19.77 -15.05
N GLU A 413 -14.19 -19.05 -14.49
CA GLU A 413 -14.93 -18.01 -15.22
C GLU A 413 -14.17 -16.68 -15.25
N ILE A 414 -13.33 -16.42 -14.25
CA ILE A 414 -12.59 -15.17 -14.06
C ILE A 414 -11.17 -15.52 -13.63
N SER A 415 -10.26 -15.64 -14.61
CA SER A 415 -8.87 -16.06 -14.38
C SER A 415 -7.90 -14.90 -14.15
N THR A 416 -8.37 -13.65 -14.21
CA THR A 416 -7.57 -12.43 -14.02
C THR A 416 -8.39 -11.40 -13.26
N THR A 417 -7.74 -10.45 -12.61
CA THR A 417 -8.41 -9.30 -11.98
C THR A 417 -7.89 -7.97 -12.51
N GLN A 418 -8.74 -6.95 -12.44
CA GLN A 418 -8.39 -5.56 -12.67
C GLN A 418 -8.67 -4.75 -11.41
N ILE A 419 -7.66 -4.03 -10.95
CA ILE A 419 -7.79 -3.01 -9.91
C ILE A 419 -7.74 -1.65 -10.61
N LEU A 420 -8.73 -0.81 -10.35
CA LEU A 420 -8.82 0.54 -10.90
C LEU A 420 -8.39 1.54 -9.82
N ILE A 421 -7.41 2.39 -10.14
CA ILE A 421 -6.92 3.43 -9.23
C ILE A 421 -7.04 4.79 -9.90
N ARG A 422 -7.55 5.78 -9.16
CA ARG A 422 -7.48 7.19 -9.53
C ARG A 422 -6.33 7.84 -8.77
N THR A 423 -5.57 8.67 -9.47
CA THR A 423 -4.44 9.44 -8.91
C THR A 423 -4.50 10.88 -9.40
N PRO A 424 -3.82 11.82 -8.72
CA PRO A 424 -3.40 13.07 -9.34
C PRO A 424 -2.58 12.82 -10.62
N GLU A 425 -2.57 13.79 -11.54
CA GLU A 425 -1.93 13.64 -12.87
C GLU A 425 -0.40 13.50 -12.82
N ASN A 426 0.23 13.93 -11.73
CA ASN A 426 1.67 13.88 -11.53
C ASN A 426 2.16 12.62 -10.80
N VAL A 427 1.33 11.58 -10.71
CA VAL A 427 1.65 10.31 -10.01
C VAL A 427 1.74 9.18 -11.02
N GLU A 428 2.82 8.42 -10.96
CA GLU A 428 3.02 7.17 -11.71
C GLU A 428 2.85 5.94 -10.83
N LEU A 429 2.29 4.87 -11.40
CA LEU A 429 2.08 3.60 -10.73
C LEU A 429 2.86 2.45 -11.39
N LEU A 430 3.32 1.51 -10.56
CA LEU A 430 3.85 0.21 -10.95
C LEU A 430 3.13 -0.91 -10.20
N GLY A 431 3.27 -2.13 -10.69
CA GLY A 431 2.64 -3.31 -10.09
C GLY A 431 3.63 -4.44 -9.90
N SER A 432 3.36 -5.28 -8.91
CA SER A 432 3.99 -6.58 -8.73
C SER A 432 2.91 -7.60 -8.39
N LEU A 433 3.13 -8.84 -8.82
CA LEU A 433 2.36 -10.00 -8.38
C LEU A 433 3.34 -11.02 -7.82
N GLU A 434 3.17 -11.39 -6.56
CA GLU A 434 4.03 -12.34 -5.86
C GLU A 434 3.20 -13.49 -5.31
N ASN A 435 3.77 -14.70 -5.28
CA ASN A 435 3.14 -15.83 -4.58
C ASN A 435 3.45 -15.79 -3.07
N GLU A 436 2.90 -16.74 -2.30
CA GLU A 436 3.15 -16.85 -0.85
C GLU A 436 4.64 -17.02 -0.48
N ALA A 437 5.47 -17.52 -1.40
CA ALA A 437 6.92 -17.64 -1.24
C ALA A 437 7.68 -16.35 -1.61
N LYS A 438 6.96 -15.23 -1.84
CA LYS A 438 7.51 -13.92 -2.27
C LYS A 438 8.27 -13.99 -3.60
N GLN A 439 7.89 -14.91 -4.47
CA GLN A 439 8.46 -15.02 -5.81
C GLN A 439 7.59 -14.24 -6.79
N ALA A 440 8.20 -13.33 -7.53
CA ALA A 440 7.52 -12.56 -8.56
C ALA A 440 7.02 -13.45 -9.71
N ILE A 441 5.79 -13.20 -10.15
CA ILE A 441 5.16 -13.90 -11.27
C ILE A 441 5.50 -13.17 -12.56
N THR A 442 6.36 -13.76 -13.39
CA THR A 442 6.72 -13.22 -14.71
C THR A 442 5.49 -13.09 -15.60
N GLY A 443 5.25 -11.89 -16.14
CA GLY A 443 4.04 -11.61 -16.93
C GLY A 443 2.74 -11.61 -16.11
N GLY A 444 2.82 -11.66 -14.78
CA GLY A 444 1.65 -11.72 -13.89
C GLY A 444 0.93 -10.38 -13.68
N HIS A 445 1.40 -9.29 -14.27
CA HIS A 445 0.77 -7.98 -14.16
C HIS A 445 0.90 -7.14 -15.43
N GLN A 446 -0.02 -6.19 -15.60
CA GLN A 446 0.00 -5.16 -16.65
C GLN A 446 -0.64 -3.89 -16.10
N ILE A 447 0.16 -2.82 -15.97
CA ILE A 447 -0.26 -1.56 -15.35
C ILE A 447 -0.11 -0.42 -16.35
N TYR A 448 -1.16 0.38 -16.54
CA TYR A 448 -1.12 1.54 -17.42
C TYR A 448 -2.17 2.59 -17.08
N TYR A 449 -1.96 3.81 -17.54
CA TYR A 449 -2.90 4.91 -17.37
C TYR A 449 -3.86 4.99 -18.56
N ASP A 450 -5.16 4.84 -18.32
CA ASP A 450 -6.21 5.07 -19.31
C ASP A 450 -6.53 6.56 -19.35
N ARG A 451 -5.95 7.28 -20.31
CA ARG A 451 -6.14 8.73 -20.47
C ARG A 451 -7.60 9.13 -20.72
N ARG A 452 -8.40 8.27 -21.34
CA ARG A 452 -9.80 8.57 -21.66
C ARG A 452 -10.66 8.53 -20.40
N LYS A 453 -10.40 7.55 -19.53
CA LYS A 453 -11.11 7.37 -18.26
C LYS A 453 -10.49 8.11 -17.08
N ARG A 454 -9.26 8.65 -17.24
CA ARG A 454 -8.47 9.29 -16.18
C ARG A 454 -8.26 8.38 -14.97
N THR A 455 -7.95 7.12 -15.24
CA THR A 455 -7.77 6.07 -14.25
C THR A 455 -6.63 5.15 -14.64
N TRP A 456 -5.86 4.70 -13.66
CA TRP A 456 -4.92 3.59 -13.82
C TRP A 456 -5.68 2.26 -13.84
N ARG A 457 -5.30 1.41 -14.79
CA ARG A 457 -5.75 0.03 -14.91
C ARG A 457 -4.61 -0.88 -14.48
N CYS A 458 -4.83 -1.61 -13.40
CA CYS A 458 -3.86 -2.50 -12.79
C CYS A 458 -4.34 -3.95 -12.95
N ASN A 459 -3.94 -4.62 -14.03
CA ASN A 459 -4.34 -5.99 -14.32
C ASN A 459 -3.37 -6.98 -13.67
N PHE A 460 -3.89 -8.06 -13.11
CA PHE A 460 -3.12 -9.14 -12.49
C PHE A 460 -3.61 -10.51 -12.94
N ALA A 461 -2.67 -11.42 -13.22
CA ALA A 461 -2.90 -12.77 -13.72
C ALA A 461 -2.01 -13.78 -12.98
N PRO A 462 -2.57 -14.56 -12.05
CA PRO A 462 -1.85 -15.67 -11.42
C PRO A 462 -1.48 -16.76 -12.43
N ASP A 463 -0.34 -17.41 -12.21
CA ASP A 463 0.19 -18.47 -13.07
C ASP A 463 -0.28 -19.89 -12.68
N ARG A 464 -0.88 -20.04 -11.50
CA ARG A 464 -1.36 -21.30 -10.93
C ARG A 464 -2.39 -21.06 -9.82
N ASN A 465 -3.00 -22.13 -9.31
CA ASN A 465 -3.85 -22.07 -8.13
C ASN A 465 -3.02 -21.78 -6.86
N GLY A 466 -3.56 -20.97 -5.95
CA GLY A 466 -2.91 -20.58 -4.70
C GLY A 466 -3.22 -19.14 -4.30
N PHE A 467 -2.52 -18.64 -3.29
CA PHE A 467 -2.61 -17.24 -2.87
C PHE A 467 -1.47 -16.40 -3.46
N PHE A 468 -1.81 -15.16 -3.80
CA PHE A 468 -0.89 -14.19 -4.35
C PHE A 468 -1.12 -12.83 -3.69
N GLU A 469 -0.10 -11.99 -3.71
CA GLU A 469 -0.17 -10.59 -3.31
C GLU A 469 0.04 -9.70 -4.53
N ALA A 470 -0.96 -8.91 -4.86
CA ALA A 470 -0.91 -7.88 -5.88
C ALA A 470 -0.61 -6.54 -5.23
N THR A 471 0.62 -6.05 -5.39
CA THR A 471 1.08 -4.80 -4.79
C THR A 471 1.20 -3.73 -5.87
N ILE A 472 0.60 -2.58 -5.60
CA ILE A 472 0.67 -1.40 -6.45
C ILE A 472 1.55 -0.36 -5.75
N PHE A 473 2.60 0.04 -6.45
CA PHE A 473 3.58 1.00 -6.00
C PHE A 473 3.32 2.35 -6.66
N ALA A 474 3.62 3.43 -5.95
CA ALA A 474 3.40 4.79 -6.42
C ALA A 474 4.63 5.67 -6.21
N LYS A 475 4.76 6.69 -7.08
CA LYS A 475 5.77 7.75 -6.97
C LYS A 475 5.24 9.01 -7.67
N LYS A 476 5.69 10.21 -7.27
CA LYS A 476 5.50 11.39 -8.12
C LYS A 476 6.44 11.31 -9.31
N MET A 477 5.99 11.72 -10.48
CA MET A 477 6.80 11.75 -11.71
C MET A 477 8.00 12.69 -11.60
N SER A 478 7.94 13.69 -10.72
CA SER A 478 9.05 14.61 -10.42
C SER A 478 10.17 14.00 -9.60
N ASP A 479 9.89 12.91 -8.87
CA ASP A 479 10.80 12.42 -7.85
C ASP A 479 11.83 11.48 -8.47
N ALA A 480 13.10 11.69 -8.13
CA ALA A 480 14.16 10.73 -8.42
C ALA A 480 14.05 9.54 -7.47
N GLY A 481 14.29 8.31 -7.96
CA GLY A 481 14.32 7.10 -7.14
C GLY A 481 13.18 6.11 -7.41
N SER A 482 13.08 5.13 -6.51
CA SER A 482 12.19 3.97 -6.61
C SER A 482 10.74 4.29 -6.25
N HIS A 483 9.83 3.46 -6.75
CA HIS A 483 8.43 3.50 -6.32
C HIS A 483 8.29 2.88 -4.93
N HIS A 484 7.33 3.36 -4.16
CA HIS A 484 7.04 2.86 -2.82
C HIS A 484 5.69 2.15 -2.81
N ALA A 485 5.55 1.09 -2.00
CA ALA A 485 4.28 0.39 -1.87
C ALA A 485 3.20 1.36 -1.40
N ALA A 486 2.06 1.37 -2.09
CA ALA A 486 0.95 2.26 -1.77
C ALA A 486 -0.30 1.46 -1.39
N VAL A 487 -0.66 0.43 -2.17
CA VAL A 487 -1.81 -0.42 -1.86
C VAL A 487 -1.57 -1.86 -2.29
N ALA A 488 -2.08 -2.83 -1.53
CA ALA A 488 -1.98 -4.24 -1.85
C ALA A 488 -3.29 -5.00 -1.62
N PHE A 489 -3.52 -6.01 -2.46
CA PHE A 489 -4.64 -6.93 -2.39
C PHE A 489 -4.13 -8.37 -2.39
N LYS A 490 -4.79 -9.24 -1.63
CA LYS A 490 -4.62 -10.68 -1.74
C LYS A 490 -5.47 -11.20 -2.90
N ILE A 491 -4.93 -12.12 -3.68
CA ILE A 491 -5.65 -12.82 -4.75
C ILE A 491 -5.67 -14.30 -4.40
N GLU A 492 -6.87 -14.88 -4.36
CA GLU A 492 -7.07 -16.32 -4.16
C GLU A 492 -7.43 -16.95 -5.50
N ALA A 493 -6.49 -17.66 -6.12
CA ALA A 493 -6.69 -18.35 -7.38
C ALA A 493 -7.08 -19.81 -7.14
N THR A 494 -8.33 -20.16 -7.46
CA THR A 494 -8.85 -21.52 -7.19
C THR A 494 -8.86 -22.43 -8.41
N GLN A 495 -9.03 -21.88 -9.60
CA GLN A 495 -9.10 -22.63 -10.87
C GLN A 495 -8.54 -21.78 -12.02
N ILE A 496 -7.22 -21.85 -12.25
CA ILE A 496 -6.54 -21.12 -13.33
C ILE A 496 -6.49 -21.98 -14.60
N PRO A 497 -6.84 -21.42 -15.79
CA PRO A 497 -6.79 -22.15 -17.05
C PRO A 497 -5.37 -22.56 -17.42
N LEU A 498 -5.25 -23.68 -18.14
CA LEU A 498 -3.99 -24.15 -18.70
C LEU A 498 -4.01 -24.01 -20.23
N PRO A 499 -3.04 -23.30 -20.83
CA PRO A 499 -1.98 -22.51 -20.18
C PRO A 499 -2.52 -21.23 -19.52
N PRO A 500 -1.85 -20.72 -18.47
CA PRO A 500 -2.28 -19.51 -17.77
C PRO A 500 -2.19 -18.28 -18.67
N ILE A 501 -2.98 -17.26 -18.34
CA ILE A 501 -2.87 -15.94 -18.96
C ILE A 501 -1.59 -15.26 -18.44
N SER A 502 -0.84 -14.65 -19.33
CA SER A 502 0.26 -13.76 -18.97
C SER A 502 0.30 -12.55 -19.89
N TYR A 503 0.95 -11.48 -19.43
CA TYR A 503 1.04 -10.22 -20.14
C TYR A 503 2.47 -9.95 -20.62
N PRO A 504 2.65 -9.48 -21.87
CA PRO A 504 3.94 -8.97 -22.29
C PRO A 504 4.22 -7.64 -21.60
N TYR A 505 5.50 -7.24 -21.58
CA TYR A 505 5.84 -5.93 -21.04
C TYR A 505 5.38 -4.84 -22.00
N THR A 506 4.55 -3.91 -21.53
CA THR A 506 4.02 -2.79 -22.33
C THR A 506 4.47 -1.46 -21.76
N TRP A 507 4.89 -0.55 -22.63
CA TRP A 507 5.07 0.86 -22.28
C TRP A 507 3.73 1.62 -22.39
N GLN A 508 3.61 2.78 -21.72
CA GLN A 508 2.42 3.63 -21.80
C GLN A 508 2.06 4.01 -23.25
N SER A 509 3.07 4.20 -24.10
CA SER A 509 2.94 4.44 -25.54
C SER A 509 2.07 3.41 -26.26
N PHE A 510 2.07 2.13 -25.85
CA PHE A 510 1.22 1.09 -26.46
C PHE A 510 -0.26 1.47 -26.41
N TYR A 511 -0.70 1.98 -25.25
CA TYR A 511 -2.08 2.40 -25.01
C TYR A 511 -2.36 3.76 -25.63
N ASP A 512 -1.40 4.69 -25.58
CA ASP A 512 -1.51 6.01 -26.20
C ASP A 512 -1.66 5.90 -27.74
N PHE A 513 -1.01 4.92 -28.38
CA PHE A 513 -1.18 4.58 -29.80
C PHE A 513 -2.45 3.75 -30.10
N GLY A 514 -3.20 3.28 -29.08
CA GLY A 514 -4.41 2.49 -29.27
C GLY A 514 -4.18 1.09 -29.86
N LEU A 515 -3.02 0.49 -29.57
CA LEU A 515 -2.63 -0.82 -30.11
C LEU A 515 -3.37 -1.97 -29.42
N LYS A 516 -3.62 -3.07 -30.14
CA LYS A 516 -4.16 -4.31 -29.58
C LYS A 516 -3.42 -5.52 -30.12
N ILE A 517 -2.87 -6.35 -29.23
CA ILE A 517 -2.19 -7.61 -29.60
C ILE A 517 -3.26 -8.63 -30.02
N LYS A 518 -3.07 -9.24 -31.19
CA LYS A 518 -3.92 -10.32 -31.72
C LYS A 518 -3.24 -11.67 -31.68
N ALA A 519 -1.92 -11.72 -31.87
CA ALA A 519 -1.11 -12.90 -31.67
C ALA A 519 0.30 -12.50 -31.19
N PRO A 520 0.88 -13.16 -30.17
CA PRO A 520 0.22 -14.14 -29.31
C PRO A 520 -0.78 -13.44 -28.36
N ALA A 521 -2.04 -13.90 -28.33
CA ALA A 521 -3.03 -13.35 -27.40
C ALA A 521 -2.82 -13.91 -25.99
N HIS A 522 -2.94 -13.06 -24.96
CA HIS A 522 -2.87 -13.45 -23.55
C HIS A 522 -1.58 -14.20 -23.16
N ARG A 523 -0.45 -13.79 -23.74
CA ARG A 523 0.88 -14.34 -23.44
C ARG A 523 1.94 -13.25 -23.32
N SER A 524 2.83 -13.42 -22.36
CA SER A 524 4.12 -12.74 -22.23
C SER A 524 5.16 -13.15 -23.28
N ASP A 525 5.02 -14.37 -23.79
CA ASP A 525 5.99 -15.02 -24.65
C ASP A 525 5.47 -15.14 -26.08
N ALA A 526 6.33 -14.84 -27.04
CA ALA A 526 6.11 -15.16 -28.45
C ALA A 526 6.15 -16.67 -28.67
N THR A 527 5.34 -17.16 -29.62
CA THR A 527 5.22 -18.60 -29.87
C THR A 527 6.31 -19.05 -30.84
N TRP A 528 7.15 -20.01 -30.42
CA TRP A 528 8.14 -20.66 -31.30
C TRP A 528 7.65 -22.05 -31.70
N ALA A 529 7.42 -22.27 -32.99
CA ALA A 529 7.11 -23.59 -33.53
C ALA A 529 8.40 -24.39 -33.79
N GLU A 530 8.35 -25.71 -33.62
CA GLU A 530 9.51 -26.57 -33.92
C GLU A 530 9.93 -26.45 -35.39
N ASN A 531 11.24 -26.31 -35.63
CA ASN A 531 11.84 -26.15 -36.96
C ASN A 531 11.34 -24.91 -37.73
N ALA A 532 10.80 -23.90 -37.03
CA ALA A 532 10.54 -22.59 -37.63
C ALA A 532 11.86 -21.85 -37.96
N SER A 533 11.77 -20.90 -38.90
CA SER A 533 12.83 -19.94 -39.20
C SER A 533 12.54 -18.55 -38.63
N TYR A 534 11.29 -18.27 -38.28
CA TYR A 534 10.84 -17.04 -37.67
C TYR A 534 9.58 -17.27 -36.83
N THR A 535 9.29 -16.33 -35.93
CA THR A 535 8.01 -16.22 -35.22
C THR A 535 7.24 -14.99 -35.69
N GLU A 536 5.95 -14.93 -35.39
CA GLU A 536 5.04 -13.87 -35.81
C GLU A 536 4.39 -13.19 -34.58
N VAL A 537 4.29 -11.86 -34.67
CA VAL A 537 3.44 -11.05 -33.81
C VAL A 537 2.43 -10.29 -34.67
N LEU A 538 1.14 -10.40 -34.34
CA LEU A 538 0.04 -9.70 -35.01
C LEU A 538 -0.51 -8.59 -34.09
N ILE A 539 -0.50 -7.35 -34.57
CA ILE A 539 -1.00 -6.19 -33.82
C ILE A 539 -2.02 -5.42 -34.67
N LYS A 540 -3.17 -5.12 -34.07
CA LYS A 540 -4.12 -4.14 -34.61
C LYS A 540 -3.65 -2.75 -34.20
N ALA A 541 -3.52 -1.85 -35.17
CA ALA A 541 -3.17 -0.45 -34.95
C ALA A 541 -4.17 0.46 -35.69
N PRO A 542 -4.34 1.72 -35.25
CA PRO A 542 -5.02 2.75 -36.05
C PRO A 542 -4.34 2.98 -37.40
N ASP A 543 -5.08 3.53 -38.36
CA ASP A 543 -4.60 3.67 -39.74
C ASP A 543 -3.40 4.60 -39.91
N ASP A 544 -3.22 5.55 -38.98
CA ASP A 544 -2.15 6.53 -38.98
C ASP A 544 -0.88 6.06 -38.23
N VAL A 545 -0.84 4.80 -37.77
CA VAL A 545 0.26 4.20 -37.02
C VAL A 545 1.04 3.19 -37.86
N ARG A 546 2.37 3.32 -37.84
CA ARG A 546 3.32 2.36 -38.42
C ARG A 546 4.02 1.58 -37.32
N LEU A 547 4.27 0.30 -37.57
CA LEU A 547 5.00 -0.57 -36.64
C LEU A 547 6.33 -1.05 -37.24
N SER A 548 7.32 -1.23 -36.37
CA SER A 548 8.59 -1.89 -36.66
C SER A 548 8.97 -2.85 -35.53
N GLY A 549 9.98 -3.69 -35.77
CA GLY A 549 10.43 -4.68 -34.82
C GLY A 549 11.94 -4.65 -34.60
N SER A 550 12.37 -5.24 -33.50
CA SER A 550 13.74 -5.65 -33.25
C SER A 550 13.71 -6.96 -32.47
N ILE A 551 14.61 -7.89 -32.81
CA ILE A 551 14.90 -9.05 -31.98
C ILE A 551 16.32 -8.92 -31.42
N GLN A 552 16.47 -9.21 -30.13
CA GLN A 552 17.72 -9.08 -29.40
C GLN A 552 18.12 -10.41 -28.76
N TYR A 553 19.41 -10.70 -28.74
CA TYR A 553 20.02 -11.80 -28.01
C TYR A 553 21.15 -11.23 -27.13
N ASN A 554 21.11 -11.49 -25.82
CA ASN A 554 22.04 -10.88 -24.86
C ASN A 554 22.14 -9.34 -25.02
N HIS A 555 21.00 -8.68 -25.21
CA HIS A 555 20.89 -7.22 -25.46
C HIS A 555 21.56 -6.71 -26.74
N VAL A 556 22.01 -7.60 -27.63
CA VAL A 556 22.53 -7.24 -28.95
C VAL A 556 21.43 -7.45 -29.98
N THR A 557 21.16 -6.40 -30.77
CA THR A 557 20.17 -6.45 -31.84
C THR A 557 20.66 -7.32 -32.99
N VAL A 558 19.79 -8.22 -33.46
CA VAL A 558 20.04 -9.03 -34.66
C VAL A 558 19.79 -8.19 -35.90
N GLU A 559 20.84 -8.00 -36.69
CA GLU A 559 20.77 -7.25 -37.94
C GLU A 559 19.81 -7.94 -38.94
N ASN A 560 18.84 -7.17 -39.45
CA ASN A 560 17.78 -7.69 -40.32
C ASN A 560 17.02 -8.89 -39.70
N GLY A 561 16.96 -8.96 -38.37
CA GLY A 561 16.25 -10.00 -37.64
C GLY A 561 14.74 -9.77 -37.53
N SER A 562 14.19 -8.70 -38.10
CA SER A 562 12.74 -8.50 -38.16
C SER A 562 12.24 -7.95 -39.50
N LEU A 563 10.98 -8.25 -39.82
CA LEU A 563 10.25 -7.72 -40.97
C LEU A 563 8.85 -7.30 -40.51
N ALA A 564 8.57 -6.00 -40.56
CA ALA A 564 7.24 -5.47 -40.28
C ALA A 564 6.51 -5.19 -41.60
N GLN A 565 5.35 -5.82 -41.77
CA GLN A 565 4.51 -5.71 -42.95
C GLN A 565 3.03 -5.64 -42.58
N PHE A 566 2.17 -5.30 -43.53
CA PHE A 566 0.73 -5.21 -43.29
C PHE A 566 0.00 -6.37 -43.97
N ASP A 567 -0.65 -7.22 -43.19
CA ASP A 567 -1.51 -8.29 -43.70
C ASP A 567 -2.86 -7.67 -44.08
N ILE A 568 -3.07 -7.48 -45.39
CA ILE A 568 -4.25 -6.78 -45.94
C ILE A 568 -5.53 -7.57 -45.70
N GLU A 569 -5.46 -8.91 -45.73
CA GLU A 569 -6.62 -9.78 -45.51
C GLU A 569 -7.10 -9.69 -44.06
N LYS A 570 -6.17 -9.79 -43.11
CA LYS A 570 -6.50 -9.67 -41.68
C LYS A 570 -6.69 -8.23 -41.21
N LYS A 571 -6.21 -7.26 -42.00
CA LYS A 571 -6.09 -5.83 -41.62
C LYS A 571 -5.31 -5.64 -40.32
N LEU A 572 -4.16 -6.32 -40.22
CA LEU A 572 -3.28 -6.30 -39.06
C LEU A 572 -1.85 -6.02 -39.49
N TRP A 573 -1.09 -5.38 -38.61
CA TRP A 573 0.36 -5.38 -38.73
C TRP A 573 0.88 -6.78 -38.36
N GLN A 574 1.66 -7.36 -39.26
CA GLN A 574 2.35 -8.62 -39.11
C GLN A 574 3.85 -8.34 -38.97
N ILE A 575 4.42 -8.69 -37.82
CA ILE A 575 5.83 -8.46 -37.54
C ILE A 575 6.48 -9.83 -37.35
N LEU A 576 7.39 -10.16 -38.25
CA LEU A 576 8.12 -11.42 -38.25
C LEU A 576 9.48 -11.21 -37.58
N PHE A 577 9.92 -12.19 -36.80
CA PHE A 577 11.20 -12.14 -36.09
C PHE A 577 12.00 -13.42 -36.32
N ALA A 578 13.21 -13.28 -36.85
CA ALA A 578 14.11 -14.37 -37.22
C ALA A 578 15.31 -14.39 -36.27
N PRO A 579 15.40 -15.35 -35.33
CA PRO A 579 16.57 -15.51 -34.48
C PRO A 579 17.73 -16.14 -35.26
N GLU A 580 18.96 -15.75 -34.92
CA GLU A 580 20.17 -16.33 -35.53
C GLU A 580 20.67 -17.59 -34.81
N ARG A 581 20.18 -17.86 -33.59
CA ARG A 581 20.64 -18.95 -32.73
C ARG A 581 19.54 -19.41 -31.78
N THR A 582 19.79 -20.53 -31.08
CA THR A 582 18.91 -21.02 -30.01
C THR A 582 19.10 -20.23 -28.71
N GLY A 583 18.15 -20.35 -27.79
CA GLY A 583 18.15 -19.70 -26.49
C GLY A 583 17.15 -18.55 -26.36
N LYS A 584 17.29 -17.79 -25.28
CA LYS A 584 16.37 -16.70 -24.92
C LYS A 584 16.67 -15.42 -25.70
N HIS A 585 15.63 -14.87 -26.30
CA HIS A 585 15.63 -13.63 -27.07
C HIS A 585 14.57 -12.68 -26.51
N GLU A 586 14.76 -11.39 -26.77
CA GLU A 586 13.76 -10.36 -26.52
C GLU A 586 13.27 -9.79 -27.85
N ILE A 587 11.97 -9.75 -28.03
CA ILE A 587 11.33 -9.11 -29.19
C ILE A 587 10.77 -7.77 -28.72
N ILE A 588 11.15 -6.69 -29.39
CA ILE A 588 10.66 -5.34 -29.11
C ILE A 588 9.94 -4.82 -30.34
N VAL A 589 8.70 -4.36 -30.15
CA VAL A 589 7.92 -3.67 -31.18
C VAL A 589 7.98 -2.17 -30.90
N PHE A 590 8.14 -1.39 -31.97
CA PHE A 590 8.08 0.06 -31.93
C PHE A 590 6.91 0.58 -32.75
N ALA A 591 6.39 1.75 -32.37
CA ALA A 591 5.34 2.44 -33.09
C ALA A 591 5.73 3.89 -33.39
N SER A 592 5.23 4.41 -34.50
CA SER A 592 5.38 5.82 -34.91
C SER A 592 4.11 6.30 -35.61
N LYS A 593 3.83 7.60 -35.56
CA LYS A 593 2.84 8.20 -36.46
C LYS A 593 3.40 8.27 -37.88
N THR A 594 2.52 8.19 -38.87
CA THR A 594 2.90 8.15 -40.29
C THR A 594 3.65 9.42 -40.74
N ASN A 595 3.38 10.56 -40.09
CA ASN A 595 3.92 11.88 -40.45
C ASN A 595 4.99 12.39 -39.48
N GLU A 596 5.44 11.59 -38.51
CA GLU A 596 6.42 12.00 -37.50
C GLU A 596 7.73 11.24 -37.69
N GLU A 597 8.85 11.91 -37.41
CA GLU A 597 10.16 11.28 -37.30
C GLU A 597 10.36 10.77 -35.87
N GLY A 598 10.80 9.52 -35.75
CA GLY A 598 11.02 8.84 -34.48
C GLY A 598 10.02 7.74 -34.18
N SER A 599 10.43 6.77 -33.37
CA SER A 599 9.61 5.64 -32.95
C SER A 599 9.73 5.42 -31.45
N SER A 600 8.62 5.07 -30.80
CA SER A 600 8.61 4.71 -29.39
C SER A 600 8.53 3.18 -29.25
N SER A 601 9.26 2.61 -28.30
CA SER A 601 9.02 1.23 -27.85
C SER A 601 7.60 1.12 -27.31
N VAL A 602 6.85 0.09 -27.70
CA VAL A 602 5.45 -0.10 -27.28
C VAL A 602 5.22 -1.41 -26.56
N VAL A 603 5.78 -2.52 -27.02
CA VAL A 603 5.62 -3.82 -26.36
C VAL A 603 6.87 -4.68 -26.52
N ARG A 604 7.20 -5.44 -25.48
CA ARG A 604 8.28 -6.43 -25.46
C ARG A 604 7.73 -7.80 -25.08
N PHE A 605 8.08 -8.79 -25.91
CA PHE A 605 7.83 -10.21 -25.66
C PHE A 605 9.15 -10.92 -25.37
N ASN A 606 9.08 -11.96 -24.54
CA ASN A 606 10.16 -12.94 -24.45
C ASN A 606 10.00 -13.97 -25.58
N LEU A 607 11.10 -14.54 -26.05
CA LEU A 607 11.08 -15.65 -27.00
C LEU A 607 12.13 -16.69 -26.60
N ASP A 608 11.72 -17.94 -26.36
CA ASP A 608 12.66 -19.05 -26.14
C ASP A 608 12.75 -19.94 -27.39
N VAL A 609 13.94 -19.94 -28.01
CA VAL A 609 14.20 -20.65 -29.26
C VAL A 609 14.86 -21.99 -28.94
N THR A 610 14.07 -23.06 -28.94
CA THR A 610 14.54 -24.41 -28.58
C THR A 610 15.33 -25.09 -29.70
N LYS A 611 14.83 -24.99 -30.95
CA LYS A 611 15.46 -25.57 -32.14
C LYS A 611 15.30 -24.64 -33.33
N LEU A 612 16.40 -24.37 -34.02
CA LEU A 612 16.47 -23.52 -35.21
C LEU A 612 16.70 -24.38 -36.45
N ARG A 613 15.85 -24.25 -37.48
CA ARG A 613 16.02 -24.99 -38.74
C ARG A 613 17.24 -24.52 -39.52
N ARG A 614 17.30 -23.20 -39.75
CA ARG A 614 18.43 -22.49 -40.32
C ARG A 614 18.30 -21.01 -39.93
N PRO A 615 19.41 -20.31 -39.63
CA PRO A 615 19.40 -18.86 -39.53
C PRO A 615 18.85 -18.24 -40.81
N MET A 616 18.09 -17.17 -40.64
CA MET A 616 17.46 -16.43 -41.73
C MET A 616 17.62 -14.95 -41.42
N LYS A 617 17.86 -14.14 -42.46
CA LYS A 617 17.81 -12.68 -42.37
C LYS A 617 16.69 -12.20 -43.28
N PHE A 618 15.91 -11.23 -42.84
CA PHE A 618 14.92 -10.60 -43.69
C PHE A 618 15.58 -9.62 -44.68
N PRO A 619 14.94 -9.26 -45.79
CA PRO A 619 15.43 -8.21 -46.64
C PRO A 619 15.36 -6.85 -45.93
N VAL A 620 16.19 -5.90 -46.38
CA VAL A 620 16.13 -4.52 -45.90
C VAL A 620 14.84 -3.89 -46.43
N ILE A 621 14.00 -3.39 -45.53
CA ILE A 621 12.79 -2.63 -45.87
C ILE A 621 13.04 -1.13 -45.72
N TYR A 622 12.50 -0.36 -46.65
CA TYR A 622 12.53 1.11 -46.58
C TYR A 622 11.22 1.66 -46.03
N SER A 623 11.23 2.90 -45.53
CA SER A 623 10.05 3.54 -44.92
C SER A 623 8.82 3.55 -45.83
N ALA A 624 9.01 3.67 -47.15
CA ALA A 624 7.91 3.63 -48.12
C ALA A 624 7.16 2.30 -48.13
N PHE A 625 7.81 1.17 -47.81
CA PHE A 625 7.16 -0.14 -47.68
C PHE A 625 6.12 -0.14 -46.54
N GLN A 626 6.49 0.42 -45.39
CA GLN A 626 5.61 0.50 -44.24
C GLN A 626 4.51 1.54 -44.43
N THR A 627 4.85 2.71 -44.98
CA THR A 627 3.89 3.80 -45.26
C THR A 627 2.81 3.37 -46.24
N ALA A 628 3.16 2.61 -47.27
CA ALA A 628 2.19 2.09 -48.25
C ALA A 628 1.48 0.81 -47.79
N LYS A 629 1.74 0.32 -46.57
CA LYS A 629 1.16 -0.94 -46.04
C LYS A 629 1.41 -2.13 -46.98
N CYS A 630 2.64 -2.26 -47.47
CA CYS A 630 3.04 -3.36 -48.34
C CYS A 630 3.14 -4.68 -47.56
N GLN A 631 3.07 -5.79 -48.31
CA GLN A 631 3.24 -7.15 -47.80
C GLN A 631 4.17 -7.96 -48.69
N LEU A 632 5.23 -8.53 -48.12
CA LEU A 632 6.13 -9.40 -48.86
C LEU A 632 5.67 -10.86 -48.70
N VAL A 633 5.35 -11.52 -49.82
CA VAL A 633 4.83 -12.89 -49.85
C VAL A 633 5.98 -13.88 -50.10
N THR A 634 6.80 -13.64 -51.13
CA THR A 634 8.00 -14.45 -51.40
C THR A 634 9.01 -13.68 -52.27
N PRO A 635 10.33 -13.91 -52.14
CA PRO A 635 10.97 -14.63 -51.06
C PRO A 635 11.01 -13.78 -49.79
N ILE A 636 10.70 -14.40 -48.64
CA ILE A 636 10.83 -13.75 -47.32
C ILE A 636 12.29 -13.74 -46.85
N ASP A 637 13.10 -14.68 -47.37
CA ASP A 637 14.54 -14.74 -47.10
C ASP A 637 15.24 -13.59 -47.81
N GLY A 638 15.90 -12.73 -47.02
CA GLY A 638 16.62 -11.55 -47.47
C GLY A 638 17.90 -11.87 -48.23
N VAL A 639 18.36 -13.12 -48.15
CA VAL A 639 19.54 -13.62 -48.84
C VAL A 639 19.14 -14.52 -50.00
N LEU A 640 19.49 -14.08 -51.21
CA LEU A 640 19.20 -14.80 -52.45
C LEU A 640 20.46 -15.47 -53.00
N LYS A 641 20.31 -16.71 -53.48
CA LYS A 641 21.43 -17.45 -54.07
C LYS A 641 21.78 -16.92 -55.47
N LYS A 642 23.05 -16.58 -55.69
CA LYS A 642 23.56 -16.14 -57.01
C LYS A 642 23.17 -17.10 -58.14
N GLY A 643 22.64 -16.55 -59.23
CA GLY A 643 22.24 -17.28 -60.43
C GLY A 643 20.95 -18.12 -60.29
N ALA A 644 20.32 -18.14 -59.11
CA ALA A 644 19.03 -18.81 -58.94
C ALA A 644 17.91 -18.05 -59.65
N VAL A 645 16.90 -18.79 -60.13
CA VAL A 645 15.65 -18.19 -60.62
C VAL A 645 14.65 -18.19 -59.46
N VAL A 646 14.29 -17.00 -58.97
CA VAL A 646 13.41 -16.85 -57.80
C VAL A 646 12.11 -16.13 -58.16
N PRO A 647 10.95 -16.59 -57.67
CA PRO A 647 9.70 -15.83 -57.77
C PRO A 647 9.71 -14.70 -56.72
N ILE A 648 9.44 -13.48 -57.15
CA ILE A 648 9.12 -12.33 -56.33
C ILE A 648 7.61 -12.14 -56.37
N GLU A 649 7.00 -12.13 -55.19
CA GLU A 649 5.61 -11.81 -54.96
C GLU A 649 5.50 -10.81 -53.80
N CYS A 650 4.95 -9.63 -54.09
CA CYS A 650 4.82 -8.54 -53.14
C CYS A 650 3.51 -7.80 -53.39
N VAL A 651 2.75 -7.53 -52.33
CA VAL A 651 1.56 -6.69 -52.37
C VAL A 651 1.97 -5.26 -52.06
N ILE A 652 1.72 -4.36 -53.01
CA ILE A 652 2.13 -2.97 -53.06
C ILE A 652 0.88 -2.14 -53.46
N PRO A 653 0.02 -1.80 -52.49
CA PRO A 653 -1.24 -1.11 -52.77
C PRO A 653 -1.06 0.32 -53.28
N GLY A 654 -1.80 0.70 -54.32
CA GLY A 654 -1.91 2.10 -54.75
C GLY A 654 -0.68 2.65 -55.49
N ALA A 655 0.28 1.79 -55.85
CA ALA A 655 1.36 2.17 -56.73
C ALA A 655 0.85 2.30 -58.18
N ILE A 656 1.32 3.32 -58.89
CA ILE A 656 1.02 3.50 -60.31
C ILE A 656 1.97 2.68 -61.19
N ASP A 657 3.15 2.35 -60.66
CA ASP A 657 4.13 1.49 -61.33
C ASP A 657 5.09 0.86 -60.31
N VAL A 658 5.55 -0.35 -60.58
CA VAL A 658 6.48 -1.10 -59.74
C VAL A 658 7.55 -1.72 -60.61
N ASN A 659 8.81 -1.58 -60.18
CA ASN A 659 9.96 -2.04 -60.95
C ASN A 659 10.98 -2.71 -60.03
N VAL A 660 11.76 -3.63 -60.61
CA VAL A 660 12.76 -4.43 -59.91
C VAL A 660 14.13 -4.10 -60.48
N THR A 661 15.14 -4.05 -59.63
CA THR A 661 16.54 -3.95 -60.03
C THR A 661 17.27 -5.26 -59.73
N VAL A 662 18.20 -5.63 -60.60
CA VAL A 662 19.19 -6.70 -60.37
C VAL A 662 20.56 -6.08 -60.62
N ASP A 663 21.45 -6.13 -59.63
CA ASP A 663 22.77 -5.47 -59.66
C ASP A 663 22.67 -3.99 -60.09
N SER A 664 21.69 -3.29 -59.50
CA SER A 664 21.35 -1.89 -59.75
C SER A 664 20.88 -1.57 -61.19
N LYS A 665 20.57 -2.59 -62.00
CA LYS A 665 19.97 -2.42 -63.35
C LYS A 665 18.49 -2.71 -63.32
N TRP A 666 17.68 -1.78 -63.83
CA TRP A 666 16.24 -1.95 -63.99
C TRP A 666 15.92 -3.04 -65.00
N ILE A 667 15.04 -3.98 -64.62
CA ILE A 667 14.62 -5.08 -65.50
C ILE A 667 13.21 -4.89 -66.06
N GLY A 668 12.56 -3.74 -65.83
CA GLY A 668 11.26 -3.34 -66.42
C GLY A 668 10.07 -3.54 -65.48
N SER A 669 8.92 -2.95 -65.80
CA SER A 669 7.69 -2.93 -64.96
C SER A 669 6.75 -4.13 -65.14
N GLU A 670 7.18 -5.16 -65.87
CA GLU A 670 6.39 -6.36 -66.10
C GLU A 670 6.08 -7.10 -64.80
N GLY A 671 4.85 -7.62 -64.69
CA GLY A 671 4.43 -8.47 -63.57
C GLY A 671 3.69 -7.74 -62.43
N TYR A 672 3.54 -6.41 -62.49
CA TYR A 672 2.69 -5.68 -61.55
C TYR A 672 1.26 -5.51 -62.07
N LYS A 673 0.29 -5.88 -61.25
CA LYS A 673 -1.15 -5.62 -61.41
C LYS A 673 -1.69 -5.23 -60.05
N ASP A 674 -1.99 -3.95 -59.85
CA ASP A 674 -2.39 -3.41 -58.54
C ASP A 674 -3.38 -4.33 -57.81
N PRO A 675 -3.10 -4.72 -56.55
CA PRO A 675 -1.93 -4.34 -55.74
C PRO A 675 -0.74 -5.31 -55.84
N ILE A 676 -0.74 -6.31 -56.72
CA ILE A 676 0.20 -7.44 -56.65
C ILE A 676 1.32 -7.31 -57.70
N LEU A 677 2.57 -7.37 -57.26
CA LEU A 677 3.75 -7.69 -58.09
C LEU A 677 3.97 -9.20 -58.05
N GLN A 678 3.95 -9.88 -59.19
CA GLN A 678 4.35 -11.28 -59.35
C GLN A 678 5.30 -11.41 -60.54
N ARG A 679 6.55 -11.80 -60.27
CA ARG A 679 7.58 -11.92 -61.31
C ARG A 679 8.64 -12.95 -60.95
N LYS A 680 9.15 -13.69 -61.94
CA LYS A 680 10.37 -14.49 -61.79
C LYS A 680 11.59 -13.69 -62.24
N ILE A 681 12.64 -13.70 -61.43
CA ILE A 681 13.90 -13.04 -61.78
C ILE A 681 15.06 -14.03 -61.69
N THR A 682 16.12 -13.78 -62.46
CA THR A 682 17.41 -14.45 -62.29
C THR A 682 18.27 -13.57 -61.38
N VAL A 683 18.70 -14.12 -60.24
CA VAL A 683 19.48 -13.39 -59.24
C VAL A 683 20.87 -13.06 -59.79
N GLY A 684 21.26 -11.79 -59.68
CA GLY A 684 22.55 -11.26 -60.09
C GLY A 684 23.69 -11.65 -59.15
N SER A 685 24.65 -10.76 -58.97
CA SER A 685 25.87 -10.97 -58.19
C SER A 685 26.00 -10.10 -56.94
N LYS A 686 25.15 -9.08 -56.78
CA LYS A 686 25.24 -8.07 -55.71
C LYS A 686 23.95 -7.94 -54.92
N GLU A 687 22.88 -7.49 -55.57
CA GLU A 687 21.63 -7.12 -54.89
C GLU A 687 20.42 -7.24 -55.82
N VAL A 688 19.24 -7.37 -55.20
CA VAL A 688 17.95 -7.24 -55.87
C VAL A 688 17.12 -6.21 -55.12
N GLY A 689 16.57 -5.22 -55.82
CA GLY A 689 15.74 -4.18 -55.20
C GLY A 689 14.33 -4.14 -55.79
N ILE A 690 13.32 -3.87 -54.96
CA ILE A 690 11.94 -3.61 -55.38
C ILE A 690 11.65 -2.13 -55.13
N TYR A 691 11.12 -1.45 -56.13
CA TYR A 691 10.81 -0.04 -56.08
C TYR A 691 9.42 0.25 -56.61
N ALA A 692 8.73 1.22 -56.02
CA ALA A 692 7.40 1.63 -56.45
C ALA A 692 7.30 3.13 -56.67
N LYS A 693 6.46 3.49 -57.64
CA LYS A 693 6.09 4.87 -57.94
C LYS A 693 4.63 5.07 -57.53
N TYR A 694 4.35 6.14 -56.80
CA TYR A 694 3.02 6.50 -56.33
C TYR A 694 2.55 7.79 -57.01
N GLY A 695 1.23 8.03 -57.04
CA GLY A 695 0.65 9.22 -57.64
C GLY A 695 1.23 10.51 -57.02
N GLY A 696 1.66 11.45 -57.87
CA GLY A 696 2.20 12.75 -57.42
C GLY A 696 3.73 12.81 -57.26
N THR A 697 4.48 11.70 -57.40
CA THR A 697 5.95 11.71 -57.40
C THR A 697 6.53 11.34 -58.77
N SER A 698 7.62 12.01 -59.17
CA SER A 698 8.35 11.66 -60.40
C SER A 698 9.34 10.51 -60.19
N SER A 699 9.76 10.27 -58.94
CA SER A 699 10.75 9.26 -58.55
C SER A 699 10.12 7.95 -58.06
N TYR A 700 10.89 6.87 -58.22
CA TYR A 700 10.61 5.60 -57.55
C TYR A 700 11.14 5.63 -56.11
N ASN A 701 10.38 5.08 -55.19
CA ASN A 701 10.77 4.87 -53.81
C ASN A 701 11.25 3.42 -53.64
N GLY A 702 12.38 3.23 -52.98
CA GLY A 702 12.82 1.89 -52.57
C GLY A 702 11.80 1.30 -51.60
N LEU A 703 11.47 0.02 -51.79
CA LEU A 703 10.57 -0.73 -50.90
C LEU A 703 11.33 -1.83 -50.18
N VAL A 704 12.01 -2.69 -50.93
CA VAL A 704 12.70 -3.88 -50.42
C VAL A 704 14.06 -4.00 -51.09
N LYS A 705 15.08 -4.42 -50.35
CA LYS A 705 16.40 -4.78 -50.88
C LYS A 705 16.87 -6.12 -50.31
N TYR A 706 17.20 -7.02 -51.22
CA TYR A 706 17.80 -8.32 -50.94
C TYR A 706 19.31 -8.28 -51.16
N ASN A 707 20.03 -9.02 -50.33
CA ASN A 707 21.44 -9.32 -50.51
C ASN A 707 21.60 -10.62 -51.31
N VAL A 708 22.73 -10.76 -52.00
CA VAL A 708 23.05 -11.96 -52.79
C VAL A 708 24.27 -12.66 -52.18
N GLU A 709 24.17 -13.98 -52.00
CA GLU A 709 25.27 -14.86 -51.57
C GLU A 709 25.56 -15.97 -52.61
#